data_AF-A0A813XYI9-F1
#
_entry.id   AF-A0A813XYI9-F1
#
_cell.length_a   1.000
_cell.length_b   1.000
_cell.length_c   1.000
_cell.angle_alpha   90.00
_cell.angle_beta   90.00
_cell.angle_gamma   90.00
#
_symmetry.space_group_name_H-M   'P 1'
#
loop_
_entity.id
_entity.type
_entity.pdbx_description
1 polymer ?
#
loop_
_entity_poly.entity_id
_entity_poly.type
_entity_poly.pdbx_seq_one_letter_code
_entity_poly.pdbx_strand_id
1 'polypeptide(L)'
;MEDHNENVPIESIKLAFDDQKITDDLHISSEKVQIQNNSEENSDEQNLCLNKNKTFDQIQMLTVENDIDTVLSNSQITNPRIVETATETQTLSSTSIINDIKIKLSPIVDYAKEPLLPLSQACAPLSCILYNLSFYIQLSLMKTPEHPRNGLTVDESAAIRLYTMEWKKPHRSLYSMLNFNLKKVDRINLIPYHKYLKLFLTALVKLPPEPPMTIWRGVPKNLSVDFSCGTQVTWWAFSSCTTKMTVLKNNMYLGNTGHRTLFSVETINARAIRTHSQFNTEDEVLLLPGTHMLVQSQLNPAPDLYIIHLKQVVPDEILLEPPFEGAVLYPKIPRPWYHTKRFIILISFFISLIIGGIMLGSVLKTKSNHKSAVASCNNPFLQSVLYKTGNSPRSATLGYFRNPTKLDVVVTGHEDKSISLIRGNGDGVLETPGTNIVGEKPSSATSGDFNNDGKMDLAVANSGDNTIMILFGNSDGAFENSTNYMTGKMPISLISSDLNNDKKLDLIVANYRDNTLNIFLGDKNGMFQVSINYTVGKMPLSITSADFNNDGKMDLAVANSGDNTITILHGNGIGTFKNSMNYMTGKMPISLISGDFNNDYRSDLAVINYRDNTISIFLSNKNGRFQTPINYTVGNGPSCIASGDFNSDGELDLAVSNQNENIISMLLSNGSETFQISVNYTVRQSSRFITSGDFNNDNKLDLVVVYYNDNTINVLYGDGNGMFENSINFTIDRKAYFVISDDFNNDKKLDLIIVNDEDKSISILLGVENATTFEIPMKYRLDNEGVAMTSDNFNNDNKMDLAVITDDNIVSILLANENGGFDNVNNYNFDTMLYSIISSDFNNDNQIDLAITKFHNSTVSILLGNENGAFEIPMNFMVGQRPTSMISDDFNHDTKLDLIVINVGSNTVSVLLGDESEIFRTQINYTVGTFPISITSGDFNNDNELDVVVVSSDDQTISILYGIGNGAFYTSVNFIISKGPYAIASADFNNDQHLDLVITYRQAKCVSVLLGYGNGLFRTPILYKTDAPPVLILSGDLNNDKRPDLIVTSTGAEGLYVFLNVCQNE
;
A
#
# COMPACT_ATOMS: atom_id res chain seq x y z
N MET A 1 -55.59 26.34 -14.69
CA MET A 1 -56.95 26.33 -14.12
C MET A 1 -56.78 25.77 -12.73
N GLU A 2 -56.92 26.46 -11.61
CA GLU A 2 -57.28 27.84 -11.20
C GLU A 2 -56.55 27.96 -9.84
N ASP A 3 -55.60 28.89 -9.68
CA ASP A 3 -55.78 30.24 -9.12
C ASP A 3 -56.10 30.31 -7.62
N HIS A 4 -55.12 30.80 -6.84
CA HIS A 4 -55.19 31.97 -5.94
C HIS A 4 -53.92 32.00 -5.04
N ASN A 5 -52.96 32.91 -5.23
CA ASN A 5 -52.86 34.34 -4.86
C ASN A 5 -52.65 34.66 -3.36
N GLU A 6 -51.51 35.35 -3.12
CA GLU A 6 -51.34 36.62 -2.38
C GLU A 6 -50.68 36.70 -0.97
N ASN A 7 -49.57 37.48 -0.96
CA ASN A 7 -49.20 38.60 -0.06
C ASN A 7 -48.57 38.36 1.35
N VAL A 8 -47.21 38.44 1.46
CA VAL A 8 -46.36 39.63 1.83
C VAL A 8 -46.93 40.59 2.92
N PRO A 9 -46.16 41.29 3.82
CA PRO A 9 -44.87 41.04 4.54
C PRO A 9 -44.76 41.70 5.97
N ILE A 10 -43.53 41.81 6.52
CA ILE A 10 -42.97 42.91 7.37
C ILE A 10 -43.01 42.83 8.94
N GLU A 11 -41.80 43.13 9.49
CA GLU A 11 -41.39 43.82 10.73
C GLU A 11 -41.12 43.13 12.10
N SER A 12 -39.83 43.25 12.43
CA SER A 12 -39.11 43.45 13.69
C SER A 12 -39.83 44.04 14.93
N ILE A 13 -39.36 43.64 16.12
CA ILE A 13 -39.04 44.44 17.35
C ILE A 13 -38.35 43.45 18.35
N LYS A 14 -37.10 43.59 18.83
CA LYS A 14 -36.39 44.56 19.71
C LYS A 14 -36.71 44.48 21.23
N LEU A 15 -35.64 44.56 22.03
CA LEU A 15 -35.48 44.87 23.48
C LEU A 15 -35.40 43.64 24.41
N ALA A 16 -34.23 43.28 24.97
CA ALA A 16 -33.35 43.98 25.94
C ALA A 16 -33.72 43.69 27.40
N PHE A 17 -32.80 43.09 28.14
CA PHE A 17 -32.52 43.47 29.52
C PHE A 17 -31.00 43.54 29.72
N ASP A 18 -30.60 44.77 30.07
CA ASP A 18 -29.32 45.23 30.58
C ASP A 18 -29.21 44.81 32.06
N ASP A 19 -28.01 44.54 32.56
CA ASP A 19 -27.47 45.30 33.70
C ASP A 19 -26.07 44.83 34.15
N GLN A 20 -25.12 45.76 33.99
CA GLN A 20 -24.14 46.26 34.98
C GLN A 20 -23.19 45.26 35.67
N LYS A 21 -21.88 45.32 35.37
CA LYS A 21 -20.85 46.27 35.87
C LYS A 21 -20.35 45.98 37.32
N ILE A 22 -19.05 45.62 37.35
CA ILE A 22 -17.95 46.34 38.01
C ILE A 22 -17.52 45.97 39.45
N THR A 23 -16.18 45.74 39.51
CA THR A 23 -15.19 45.90 40.60
C THR A 23 -15.25 44.97 41.80
N ASP A 24 -14.16 44.66 42.47
CA ASP A 24 -12.69 44.63 42.26
C ASP A 24 -12.16 44.43 43.69
N ASP A 25 -10.90 44.01 43.78
CA ASP A 25 -9.98 44.29 44.89
C ASP A 25 -10.16 43.52 46.22
N LEU A 26 -9.12 43.17 46.98
CA LEU A 26 -7.65 43.16 46.85
C LEU A 26 -7.13 42.47 48.13
N HIS A 27 -5.97 41.79 48.01
CA HIS A 27 -4.84 41.78 48.96
C HIS A 27 -5.03 41.26 50.40
N ILE A 28 -4.02 40.85 51.19
CA ILE A 28 -2.58 40.47 51.16
C ILE A 28 -2.31 39.97 52.59
N SER A 29 -1.29 39.11 52.80
CA SER A 29 -0.27 39.22 53.87
C SER A 29 0.47 37.88 54.03
N SER A 30 1.74 37.76 54.41
CA SER A 30 2.78 38.68 54.92
C SER A 30 4.14 37.95 54.87
N GLU A 31 5.23 38.63 54.45
CA GLU A 31 6.44 39.05 55.24
C GLU A 31 7.43 37.94 55.64
N LYS A 32 8.76 38.11 55.80
CA LYS A 32 9.88 39.06 55.53
C LYS A 32 11.14 38.27 55.97
N VAL A 33 12.38 38.48 55.49
CA VAL A 33 13.38 39.45 56.01
C VAL A 33 14.69 39.29 55.20
N GLN A 34 15.36 40.41 54.93
CA GLN A 34 16.62 40.64 54.20
C GLN A 34 17.90 40.37 55.02
N ILE A 35 19.09 40.21 54.38
CA ILE A 35 20.33 41.01 54.60
C ILE A 35 21.21 41.03 53.31
N GLN A 36 21.81 42.21 53.01
CA GLN A 36 22.78 42.63 51.96
C GLN A 36 24.20 41.99 52.08
N ASN A 37 25.18 42.01 51.16
CA ASN A 37 25.77 43.04 50.28
C ASN A 37 26.78 42.39 49.28
N ASN A 38 26.98 43.01 48.10
CA ASN A 38 28.16 43.17 47.17
C ASN A 38 29.33 42.13 47.16
N SER A 39 30.02 41.75 46.06
CA SER A 39 30.47 42.44 44.82
C SER A 39 31.05 41.45 43.77
N GLU A 40 30.98 41.84 42.49
CA GLU A 40 31.88 41.58 41.32
C GLU A 40 32.22 40.17 40.77
N GLU A 41 31.90 40.05 39.47
CA GLU A 41 32.60 39.41 38.33
C GLU A 41 32.86 37.88 38.19
N ASN A 42 32.36 37.42 37.02
CA ASN A 42 32.85 36.37 36.11
C ASN A 42 32.54 34.88 36.36
N SER A 43 31.98 34.30 35.27
CA SER A 43 32.05 32.91 34.79
C SER A 43 31.62 31.78 35.74
N ASP A 44 30.49 31.14 35.45
CA ASP A 44 30.48 29.77 34.88
C ASP A 44 29.08 29.15 34.91
N GLU A 45 28.77 28.44 33.82
CA GLU A 45 27.68 27.48 33.71
C GLU A 45 27.83 26.37 34.76
N GLN A 46 26.82 26.15 35.61
CA GLN A 46 26.29 24.83 35.99
C GLN A 46 25.26 24.95 37.13
N ASN A 47 24.17 24.18 36.97
CA ASN A 47 23.19 23.75 37.98
C ASN A 47 22.08 24.73 38.40
N LEU A 48 20.89 24.51 37.82
CA LEU A 48 19.65 24.49 38.59
C LEU A 48 18.69 23.38 38.09
N CYS A 49 19.04 22.13 38.38
CA CYS A 49 18.09 21.03 38.50
C CYS A 49 18.36 20.35 39.84
N LEU A 50 17.85 20.92 40.94
CA LEU A 50 17.72 20.22 42.22
C LEU A 50 16.87 21.03 43.22
N ASN A 51 15.64 20.55 43.43
CA ASN A 51 14.81 20.55 44.66
C ASN A 51 13.34 20.52 44.22
N LYS A 52 12.50 19.52 44.51
CA LYS A 52 12.44 18.63 45.67
C LYS A 52 11.89 17.26 45.29
N ASN A 53 12.64 16.22 45.62
CA ASN A 53 12.09 14.93 46.02
C ASN A 53 12.06 14.90 47.55
N LYS A 54 10.92 14.51 48.13
CA LYS A 54 10.75 13.64 49.31
C LYS A 54 9.55 14.05 50.17
N THR A 55 8.56 13.17 50.18
CA THR A 55 8.07 12.58 51.42
C THR A 55 8.15 11.07 51.28
N PHE A 56 8.86 10.48 52.24
CA PHE A 56 9.04 9.05 52.52
C PHE A 56 8.24 8.75 53.79
N ASP A 57 7.67 7.55 53.91
CA ASP A 57 7.67 6.66 55.10
C ASP A 57 6.68 5.50 54.84
N GLN A 58 7.16 4.26 54.65
CA GLN A 58 7.50 3.22 55.63
C GLN A 58 6.31 2.40 56.15
N ILE A 59 6.28 1.09 55.82
CA ILE A 59 6.14 -0.09 56.73
C ILE A 59 6.86 -1.27 56.02
N GLN A 60 8.12 -1.63 56.34
CA GLN A 60 8.65 -2.57 57.37
C GLN A 60 8.57 -4.07 56.96
N MET A 61 9.63 -4.66 56.38
CA MET A 61 10.75 -5.44 56.98
C MET A 61 10.40 -6.78 57.65
N LEU A 62 11.07 -7.87 57.21
CA LEU A 62 11.72 -8.87 58.06
C LEU A 62 12.78 -9.68 57.28
N THR A 63 14.00 -9.65 57.81
CA THR A 63 15.25 -10.38 57.49
C THR A 63 15.27 -11.78 58.14
N VAL A 64 16.06 -12.75 57.61
CA VAL A 64 17.05 -13.59 58.37
C VAL A 64 17.99 -14.35 57.39
N GLU A 65 19.25 -14.41 57.82
CA GLU A 65 20.53 -14.87 57.24
C GLU A 65 20.87 -16.39 57.36
N ASN A 66 21.91 -16.82 56.61
CA ASN A 66 23.00 -17.79 56.94
C ASN A 66 22.70 -19.32 57.04
N ASP A 67 23.57 -20.29 56.73
CA ASP A 67 24.99 -20.35 56.33
C ASP A 67 25.41 -21.81 55.92
N ILE A 68 26.26 -21.94 54.88
CA ILE A 68 27.56 -22.68 54.80
C ILE A 68 27.68 -24.24 54.96
N ASP A 69 28.30 -24.85 53.91
CA ASP A 69 29.26 -26.00 53.83
C ASP A 69 28.90 -27.41 54.38
N THR A 70 29.37 -28.57 53.90
CA THR A 70 30.49 -29.00 53.02
C THR A 70 30.29 -30.50 52.68
N VAL A 71 30.89 -31.02 51.58
CA VAL A 71 31.62 -32.34 51.49
C VAL A 71 32.08 -32.62 50.04
N LEU A 72 33.42 -32.62 49.84
CA LEU A 72 34.32 -33.51 49.05
C LEU A 72 33.88 -34.06 47.66
N SER A 73 34.73 -34.26 46.64
CA SER A 73 36.14 -33.96 46.33
C SER A 73 36.48 -34.56 44.94
N ASN A 74 37.29 -33.83 44.16
CA ASN A 74 38.24 -34.27 43.12
C ASN A 74 37.76 -34.91 41.80
N SER A 75 37.67 -34.09 40.74
CA SER A 75 38.64 -34.09 39.62
C SER A 75 38.32 -32.92 38.65
N GLN A 76 39.26 -32.63 37.76
CA GLN A 76 39.57 -31.29 37.25
C GLN A 76 38.62 -30.71 36.19
N ILE A 77 38.73 -29.38 36.09
CA ILE A 77 38.51 -28.47 34.94
C ILE A 77 37.31 -27.51 35.06
N THR A 78 37.71 -26.25 35.05
CA THR A 78 37.05 -24.95 35.20
C THR A 78 36.09 -24.58 34.07
N ASN A 79 34.83 -24.26 34.39
CA ASN A 79 34.14 -23.01 34.00
C ASN A 79 32.72 -22.91 34.64
N PRO A 80 32.40 -21.92 35.49
CA PRO A 80 31.08 -21.81 36.11
C PRO A 80 30.14 -20.97 35.23
N ARG A 81 29.49 -21.62 34.26
CA ARG A 81 28.34 -21.02 33.56
C ARG A 81 27.17 -21.97 33.39
N ILE A 82 26.96 -22.93 34.31
CA ILE A 82 25.72 -23.71 34.40
C ILE A 82 25.52 -24.15 35.87
N VAL A 83 24.70 -23.42 36.65
CA VAL A 83 23.79 -23.98 37.69
C VAL A 83 22.60 -23.00 37.83
N GLU A 84 21.48 -23.44 37.25
CA GLU A 84 20.07 -23.22 37.58
C GLU A 84 19.47 -21.83 37.88
N THR A 85 18.54 -21.48 36.99
CA THR A 85 17.23 -20.91 37.28
C THR A 85 16.48 -21.67 38.38
N ALA A 86 16.09 -20.98 39.46
CA ALA A 86 14.81 -21.20 40.16
C ALA A 86 14.62 -20.13 41.25
N THR A 87 13.79 -19.11 40.99
CA THR A 87 12.65 -18.65 41.81
C THR A 87 12.20 -17.22 41.44
N GLU A 88 10.91 -17.15 41.10
CA GLU A 88 9.98 -15.99 41.08
C GLU A 88 10.20 -14.87 40.03
N THR A 89 9.55 -14.94 38.87
CA THR A 89 8.18 -14.45 38.54
C THR A 89 7.91 -12.97 38.84
N GLN A 90 8.25 -12.12 37.87
CA GLN A 90 7.32 -11.09 37.39
C GLN A 90 7.19 -11.24 35.86
N THR A 91 5.97 -11.54 35.44
CA THR A 91 5.52 -11.67 34.06
C THR A 91 5.65 -10.33 33.34
N LEU A 92 6.69 -10.20 32.52
CA LEU A 92 6.67 -9.36 31.31
C LEU A 92 6.75 -10.34 30.15
N SER A 93 5.64 -10.43 29.42
CA SER A 93 5.42 -11.34 28.31
C SER A 93 6.55 -11.29 27.29
N SER A 94 6.94 -12.48 26.84
CA SER A 94 7.93 -12.79 25.82
C SER A 94 7.50 -12.42 24.39
N THR A 95 6.85 -11.26 24.22
CA THR A 95 6.36 -10.73 22.93
C THR A 95 7.20 -9.56 22.39
N SER A 96 8.21 -9.07 23.12
CA SER A 96 8.91 -7.81 22.80
C SER A 96 10.15 -7.91 21.90
N ILE A 97 10.39 -9.05 21.23
CA ILE A 97 11.47 -9.17 20.22
C ILE A 97 10.94 -9.71 18.88
N ILE A 98 9.81 -10.44 18.90
CA ILE A 98 9.23 -11.13 17.74
C ILE A 98 8.60 -10.14 16.73
N ASN A 99 8.30 -8.91 17.15
CA ASN A 99 7.73 -7.87 16.26
C ASN A 99 8.77 -6.93 15.61
N ASP A 100 10.04 -6.96 16.02
CA ASP A 100 11.00 -5.88 15.67
C ASP A 100 11.79 -6.13 14.36
N ILE A 101 11.68 -7.30 13.74
CA ILE A 101 12.48 -7.69 12.54
C ILE A 101 11.66 -7.60 11.25
N LYS A 102 10.32 -7.58 11.32
CA LYS A 102 9.42 -7.53 10.14
C LYS A 102 8.74 -6.18 9.89
N ILE A 103 8.84 -5.22 10.81
CA ILE A 103 8.23 -3.89 10.65
C ILE A 103 9.25 -2.95 9.97
N LYS A 104 8.86 -2.30 8.86
CA LYS A 104 9.67 -1.24 8.24
C LYS A 104 9.65 -0.02 9.17
N LEU A 105 10.73 0.18 9.93
CA LEU A 105 10.89 1.31 10.85
C LEU A 105 11.36 2.56 10.10
N SER A 106 10.82 3.73 10.48
CA SER A 106 11.20 5.03 9.90
C SER A 106 12.70 5.31 10.06
N PRO A 107 13.38 5.98 9.12
CA PRO A 107 14.79 6.35 9.24
C PRO A 107 15.15 7.06 10.56
N ILE A 108 16.38 6.88 11.05
CA ILE A 108 16.91 7.66 12.18
C ILE A 108 17.51 8.94 11.61
N VAL A 109 16.64 9.91 11.43
CA VAL A 109 16.94 11.26 10.94
C VAL A 109 16.89 12.27 12.09
N ASP A 110 17.32 13.51 11.85
CA ASP A 110 17.28 14.65 12.78
C ASP A 110 18.39 14.71 13.83
N TYR A 111 18.92 13.59 14.32
CA TYR A 111 20.05 13.64 15.26
C TYR A 111 21.29 14.32 14.65
N ALA A 112 21.44 14.30 13.32
CA ALA A 112 22.51 14.96 12.61
C ALA A 112 22.41 16.50 12.66
N LYS A 113 21.21 17.05 12.90
CA LYS A 113 21.00 18.51 13.05
C LYS A 113 21.48 19.03 14.42
N GLU A 114 21.72 18.15 15.39
CA GLU A 114 22.26 18.54 16.70
C GLU A 114 23.70 19.08 16.58
N PRO A 115 24.09 20.06 17.42
CA PRO A 115 25.47 20.52 17.49
C PRO A 115 26.39 19.40 18.02
N LEU A 116 27.64 19.36 17.55
CA LEU A 116 28.66 18.48 18.11
C LEU A 116 29.12 19.04 19.46
N LEU A 117 28.79 18.36 20.56
CA LEU A 117 29.04 18.81 21.93
C LEU A 117 30.06 17.88 22.64
N PRO A 118 30.77 18.38 23.67
CA PRO A 118 31.57 17.53 24.58
C PRO A 118 30.72 16.45 25.26
N LEU A 119 31.34 15.35 25.71
CA LEU A 119 30.63 14.16 26.19
C LEU A 119 29.65 14.48 27.33
N SER A 120 30.05 15.34 28.27
CA SER A 120 29.22 15.76 29.41
C SER A 120 27.93 16.48 28.96
N GLN A 121 28.03 17.37 27.98
CA GLN A 121 26.90 18.12 27.43
C GLN A 121 26.04 17.24 26.51
N ALA A 122 26.66 16.38 25.71
CA ALA A 122 25.96 15.45 24.83
C ALA A 122 25.09 14.44 25.62
N CYS A 123 25.57 14.01 26.80
CA CYS A 123 24.85 13.13 27.71
C CYS A 123 23.90 13.85 28.68
N ALA A 124 23.85 15.19 28.71
CA ALA A 124 23.04 15.93 29.68
C ALA A 124 21.55 15.55 29.65
N PRO A 125 20.88 15.40 28.47
CA PRO A 125 19.47 14.98 28.43
C PRO A 125 19.24 13.55 28.95
N LEU A 126 20.27 12.70 28.94
CA LEU A 126 20.20 11.31 29.39
C LEU A 126 20.33 11.16 30.91
N SER A 127 20.77 12.20 31.61
CA SER A 127 20.95 12.17 33.07
C SER A 127 19.66 11.90 33.85
N CYS A 128 18.50 12.27 33.28
CA CYS A 128 17.17 11.99 33.84
C CYS A 128 16.67 10.56 33.57
N ILE A 129 17.30 9.84 32.63
CA ILE A 129 16.85 8.53 32.14
C ILE A 129 17.79 7.42 32.63
N LEU A 130 19.09 7.69 32.71
CA LEU A 130 20.13 6.73 33.04
C LEU A 130 20.71 7.00 34.43
N TYR A 131 20.58 5.99 35.31
CA TYR A 131 21.05 6.09 36.67
C TYR A 131 22.59 6.17 36.74
N ASN A 132 23.10 7.11 37.54
CA ASN A 132 24.52 7.31 37.82
C ASN A 132 25.39 7.54 36.55
N LEU A 133 24.79 8.12 35.49
CA LEU A 133 25.47 8.38 34.22
C LEU A 133 26.72 9.27 34.38
N SER A 134 26.70 10.25 35.30
CA SER A 134 27.84 11.14 35.58
C SER A 134 29.10 10.38 36.02
N PHE A 135 28.96 9.36 36.87
CA PHE A 135 30.08 8.49 37.27
C PHE A 135 30.67 7.75 36.06
N TYR A 136 29.82 7.21 35.19
CA TYR A 136 30.27 6.47 34.00
C TYR A 136 30.90 7.38 32.94
N ILE A 137 30.43 8.63 32.79
CA ILE A 137 31.08 9.64 31.94
C ILE A 137 32.48 9.97 32.47
N GLN A 138 32.63 10.23 33.77
CA GLN A 138 33.95 10.49 34.36
C GLN A 138 34.87 9.29 34.22
N LEU A 139 34.35 8.08 34.43
CA LEU A 139 35.12 6.85 34.28
C LEU A 139 35.56 6.62 32.81
N SER A 140 34.71 6.96 31.83
CA SER A 140 35.05 6.81 30.42
C SER A 140 36.09 7.83 29.96
N LEU A 141 36.00 9.06 30.45
CA LEU A 141 37.01 10.10 30.22
C LEU A 141 38.35 9.73 30.87
N MET A 142 38.36 9.32 32.15
CA MET A 142 39.59 8.93 32.85
C MET A 142 40.31 7.73 32.21
N LYS A 143 39.55 6.78 31.65
CA LYS A 143 40.11 5.60 30.98
C LYS A 143 40.49 5.86 29.52
N THR A 144 40.17 7.05 28.99
CA THR A 144 40.54 7.43 27.63
C THR A 144 41.90 8.12 27.64
N PRO A 145 42.86 7.70 26.80
CA PRO A 145 44.16 8.37 26.71
C PRO A 145 44.02 9.84 26.32
N GLU A 146 44.93 10.71 26.79
CA GLU A 146 44.96 12.15 26.41
C GLU A 146 45.07 12.37 24.90
N HIS A 147 45.69 11.42 24.19
CA HIS A 147 45.78 11.39 22.73
C HIS A 147 45.22 10.07 22.19
N PRO A 148 43.89 9.98 21.97
CA PRO A 148 43.27 8.80 21.39
C PRO A 148 43.81 8.53 19.98
N ARG A 149 43.85 7.25 19.60
CA ARG A 149 44.24 6.84 18.24
C ARG A 149 43.17 7.25 17.21
N ASN A 150 43.51 7.11 15.93
CA ASN A 150 42.58 7.30 14.80
C ASN A 150 42.00 8.73 14.66
N GLY A 151 42.66 9.74 15.22
CA GLY A 151 42.25 11.14 15.07
C GLY A 151 40.98 11.51 15.85
N LEU A 152 40.58 10.68 16.81
CA LEU A 152 39.45 10.96 17.71
C LEU A 152 39.83 11.97 18.79
N THR A 153 38.89 12.85 19.13
CA THR A 153 39.00 13.65 20.35
C THR A 153 38.83 12.77 21.60
N VAL A 154 39.24 13.29 22.76
CA VAL A 154 39.04 12.60 24.05
C VAL A 154 37.55 12.30 24.27
N ASP A 155 36.66 13.25 23.98
CA ASP A 155 35.21 13.08 24.11
C ASP A 155 34.65 12.03 23.13
N GLU A 156 35.10 12.02 21.87
CA GLU A 156 34.68 11.04 20.86
C GLU A 156 35.11 9.61 21.24
N SER A 157 36.36 9.44 21.68
CA SER A 157 36.85 8.14 22.16
C SER A 157 36.16 7.72 23.47
N ALA A 158 35.89 8.67 24.37
CA ALA A 158 35.21 8.40 25.62
C ALA A 158 33.72 8.06 25.42
N ALA A 159 33.07 8.57 24.37
CA ALA A 159 31.72 8.17 23.98
C ALA A 159 31.67 6.68 23.57
N ILE A 160 32.62 6.22 22.74
CA ILE A 160 32.74 4.80 22.37
C ILE A 160 33.02 3.93 23.60
N ARG A 161 33.89 4.39 24.49
CA ARG A 161 34.17 3.69 25.75
C ARG A 161 32.93 3.61 26.63
N LEU A 162 32.19 4.70 26.80
CA LEU A 162 30.97 4.76 27.60
C LEU A 162 29.91 3.76 27.11
N TYR A 163 29.75 3.64 25.78
CA TYR A 163 28.84 2.68 25.16
C TYR A 163 29.17 1.21 25.51
N THR A 164 30.44 0.87 25.67
CA THR A 164 30.93 -0.50 25.91
C THR A 164 31.17 -0.82 27.39
N MET A 165 30.89 0.12 28.30
CA MET A 165 31.03 -0.13 29.73
C MET A 165 29.94 -1.06 30.26
N GLU A 166 30.34 -2.00 31.12
CA GLU A 166 29.40 -2.74 31.96
C GLU A 166 28.96 -1.89 33.15
N TRP A 167 27.65 -1.74 33.31
CA TRP A 167 27.07 -0.99 34.42
C TRP A 167 26.70 -1.97 35.54
N LYS A 168 26.92 -1.58 36.80
CA LYS A 168 26.61 -2.45 37.95
C LYS A 168 25.09 -2.60 38.08
N LYS A 169 24.60 -3.85 38.15
CA LYS A 169 23.18 -4.16 38.42
C LYS A 169 22.73 -3.50 39.74
N PRO A 170 21.46 -3.04 39.85
CA PRO A 170 20.28 -3.43 39.05
C PRO A 170 19.99 -2.56 37.80
N HIS A 171 20.82 -1.59 37.45
CA HIS A 171 20.48 -0.58 36.42
C HIS A 171 20.79 -1.05 34.98
N ARG A 172 19.97 -0.60 34.01
CA ARG A 172 20.19 -0.84 32.59
C ARG A 172 21.28 0.10 32.07
N SER A 173 22.25 -0.43 31.33
CA SER A 173 23.35 0.35 30.74
C SER A 173 22.88 1.24 29.58
N LEU A 174 23.69 2.23 29.21
CA LEU A 174 23.50 3.04 27.99
C LEU A 174 23.32 2.15 26.75
N TYR A 175 24.15 1.11 26.61
CA TYR A 175 24.02 0.07 25.59
C TYR A 175 22.62 -0.54 25.54
N SER A 176 22.10 -0.98 26.69
CA SER A 176 20.82 -1.67 26.77
C SER A 176 19.65 -0.76 26.47
N MET A 177 19.67 0.48 26.96
CA MET A 177 18.55 1.40 26.81
C MET A 177 18.49 2.02 25.42
N LEU A 178 19.65 2.37 24.83
CA LEU A 178 19.70 2.89 23.47
C LEU A 178 19.20 1.85 22.47
N ASN A 179 19.71 0.62 22.52
CA ASN A 179 19.27 -0.46 21.61
C ASN A 179 17.81 -0.90 21.84
N PHE A 180 17.26 -0.69 23.03
CA PHE A 180 15.84 -0.93 23.29
C PHE A 180 14.96 0.09 22.56
N ASN A 181 15.34 1.37 22.55
CA ASN A 181 14.57 2.41 21.87
C ASN A 181 14.76 2.40 20.35
N LEU A 182 15.95 2.02 19.85
CA LEU A 182 16.21 1.92 18.39
C LEU A 182 15.31 0.90 17.67
N LYS A 183 14.79 -0.09 18.39
CA LYS A 183 13.96 -1.17 17.85
C LYS A 183 12.45 -0.89 17.91
N LYS A 184 12.02 0.18 18.59
CA LYS A 184 10.59 0.52 18.69
C LYS A 184 10.07 1.14 17.39
N VAL A 185 8.78 0.87 17.11
CA VAL A 185 8.00 1.49 16.02
C VAL A 185 7.88 3.00 16.21
N ASP A 186 7.51 3.43 17.41
CA ASP A 186 7.54 4.83 17.81
C ASP A 186 8.92 5.21 18.38
N ARG A 187 9.62 6.07 17.65
CA ARG A 187 10.99 6.53 17.94
C ARG A 187 11.06 7.88 18.66
N ILE A 188 9.95 8.44 19.14
CA ILE A 188 9.93 9.68 19.94
C ILE A 188 10.89 9.58 21.15
N ASN A 189 11.02 8.39 21.74
CA ASN A 189 11.92 8.14 22.87
C ASN A 189 13.43 8.18 22.52
N LEU A 190 13.81 8.33 21.24
CA LEU A 190 15.19 8.57 20.81
C LEU A 190 15.60 10.04 20.90
N ILE A 191 14.66 10.99 20.96
CA ILE A 191 14.95 12.43 21.02
C ILE A 191 15.98 12.78 22.11
N PRO A 192 15.89 12.25 23.37
CA PRO A 192 16.89 12.52 24.40
C PRO A 192 18.30 11.99 24.06
N TYR A 193 18.42 11.01 23.15
CA TYR A 193 19.67 10.42 22.72
C TYR A 193 20.31 11.13 21.53
N HIS A 194 19.62 12.06 20.85
CA HIS A 194 20.10 12.67 19.61
C HIS A 194 21.47 13.34 19.76
N LYS A 195 21.68 14.12 20.83
CA LYS A 195 22.98 14.77 21.12
C LYS A 195 24.11 13.77 21.36
N TYR A 196 23.81 12.66 22.04
CA TYR A 196 24.77 11.57 22.24
C TYR A 196 25.03 10.82 20.93
N LEU A 197 24.00 10.52 20.14
CA LEU A 197 24.11 9.87 18.83
C LEU A 197 24.96 10.69 17.87
N LYS A 198 24.81 12.02 17.88
CA LYS A 198 25.64 12.95 17.10
C LYS A 198 27.13 12.76 17.41
N LEU A 199 27.51 12.83 18.69
CA LEU A 199 28.91 12.65 19.13
C LEU A 199 29.41 11.23 18.83
N PHE A 200 28.61 10.21 19.13
CA PHE A 200 28.97 8.81 18.99
C PHE A 200 29.16 8.41 17.52
N LEU A 201 28.26 8.80 16.61
CA LEU A 201 28.37 8.49 15.19
C LEU A 201 29.46 9.32 14.50
N THR A 202 29.70 10.56 14.93
CA THR A 202 30.89 11.32 14.49
C THR A 202 32.18 10.57 14.83
N ALA A 203 32.29 9.99 16.04
CA ALA A 203 33.43 9.18 16.42
C ALA A 203 33.57 7.92 15.55
N LEU A 204 32.47 7.21 15.29
CA LEU A 204 32.50 5.98 14.47
C LEU A 204 32.86 6.23 13.01
N VAL A 205 32.45 7.34 12.41
CA VAL A 205 32.79 7.71 11.02
C VAL A 205 34.29 7.97 10.86
N LYS A 206 34.95 8.56 11.87
CA LYS A 206 36.39 8.82 11.86
C LYS A 206 37.24 7.55 11.97
N LEU A 207 36.66 6.44 12.45
CA LEU A 207 37.33 5.15 12.45
C LEU A 207 37.33 4.55 11.04
N PRO A 208 38.46 3.98 10.58
CA PRO A 208 38.52 3.36 9.27
C PRO A 208 37.51 2.20 9.21
N PRO A 209 36.76 2.05 8.09
CA PRO A 209 35.92 0.88 7.91
C PRO A 209 36.82 -0.35 7.81
N GLU A 210 36.41 -1.44 8.47
CA GLU A 210 37.08 -2.73 8.29
C GLU A 210 36.79 -3.25 6.86
N PRO A 211 37.77 -3.88 6.17
CA PRO A 211 37.53 -4.48 4.87
C PRO A 211 36.45 -5.57 4.97
N PRO A 212 35.75 -5.90 3.86
CA PRO A 212 34.70 -6.90 3.90
C PRO A 212 35.16 -8.21 4.53
N MET A 213 34.52 -8.58 5.63
CA MET A 213 34.90 -9.74 6.44
C MET A 213 33.68 -10.33 7.15
N THR A 214 33.80 -11.57 7.62
CA THR A 214 32.76 -12.20 8.43
C THR A 214 32.97 -11.86 9.91
N ILE A 215 32.00 -11.18 10.50
CA ILE A 215 31.91 -10.92 11.94
C ILE A 215 30.86 -11.82 12.58
N TRP A 216 31.03 -12.11 13.86
CA TRP A 216 30.20 -13.07 14.57
C TRP A 216 29.54 -12.47 15.81
N ARG A 217 28.27 -12.83 16.03
CA ARG A 217 27.51 -12.41 17.21
C ARG A 217 26.65 -13.54 17.75
N GLY A 218 26.86 -13.90 19.02
CA GLY A 218 26.03 -14.88 19.75
C GLY A 218 24.90 -14.21 20.52
N VAL A 219 23.69 -14.78 20.44
CA VAL A 219 22.51 -14.41 21.23
C VAL A 219 21.94 -15.65 21.95
N PRO A 220 21.79 -15.65 23.29
CA PRO A 220 21.30 -16.80 24.05
C PRO A 220 19.78 -16.96 23.97
N LYS A 221 19.22 -16.99 22.75
CA LYS A 221 17.82 -17.28 22.40
C LYS A 221 17.79 -18.00 21.06
N ASN A 222 16.75 -18.78 20.81
CA ASN A 222 16.43 -19.25 19.45
C ASN A 222 15.73 -18.12 18.70
N LEU A 223 16.44 -17.51 17.75
CA LEU A 223 15.90 -16.51 16.81
C LEU A 223 15.76 -17.07 15.39
N SER A 224 15.93 -18.38 15.21
CA SER A 224 16.02 -18.97 13.88
C SER A 224 14.73 -18.84 13.07
N VAL A 225 13.58 -18.77 13.75
CA VAL A 225 12.26 -18.57 13.11
C VAL A 225 12.13 -17.16 12.50
N ASP A 226 12.86 -16.18 13.04
CA ASP A 226 12.77 -14.78 12.63
C ASP A 226 13.62 -14.47 11.37
N PHE A 227 14.49 -15.39 10.94
CA PHE A 227 15.42 -15.21 9.82
C PHE A 227 15.33 -16.38 8.84
N SER A 228 14.29 -16.37 8.00
CA SER A 228 14.14 -17.36 6.94
C SER A 228 15.10 -17.09 5.78
N CYS A 229 15.73 -18.13 5.22
CA CYS A 229 16.64 -18.00 4.08
C CYS A 229 15.97 -17.25 2.91
N GLY A 230 16.71 -16.35 2.26
CA GLY A 230 16.24 -15.52 1.15
C GLY A 230 15.50 -14.24 1.56
N THR A 231 15.20 -14.04 2.84
CA THR A 231 14.58 -12.79 3.31
C THR A 231 15.62 -11.68 3.53
N GLN A 232 15.22 -10.44 3.26
CA GLN A 232 15.97 -9.25 3.66
C GLN A 232 15.47 -8.76 5.01
N VAL A 233 16.41 -8.47 5.92
CA VAL A 233 16.12 -8.00 7.28
C VAL A 233 16.92 -6.74 7.56
N THR A 234 16.29 -5.78 8.23
CA THR A 234 16.97 -4.55 8.66
C THR A 234 17.41 -4.66 10.10
N TRP A 235 18.71 -4.52 10.33
CA TRP A 235 19.31 -4.62 11.65
C TRP A 235 19.23 -3.27 12.37
N TRP A 236 18.39 -3.15 13.40
CA TRP A 236 18.12 -1.89 14.12
C TRP A 236 18.84 -1.75 15.48
N ALA A 237 20.06 -2.27 15.60
CA ALA A 237 20.84 -2.18 16.84
C ALA A 237 22.33 -1.97 16.60
N PHE A 238 22.96 -1.14 17.44
CA PHE A 238 24.41 -1.09 17.56
C PHE A 238 24.91 -2.37 18.23
N SER A 239 25.42 -3.29 17.41
CA SER A 239 25.74 -4.64 17.87
C SER A 239 27.22 -4.88 17.90
N SER A 240 27.73 -5.15 19.10
CA SER A 240 29.10 -5.63 19.32
C SER A 240 29.24 -7.05 18.76
N CYS A 241 30.23 -7.23 17.90
CA CYS A 241 30.55 -8.44 17.17
C CYS A 241 32.06 -8.70 17.25
N THR A 242 32.47 -9.93 16.98
CA THR A 242 33.90 -10.30 16.94
C THR A 242 34.30 -10.87 15.59
N THR A 243 35.50 -10.55 15.13
CA THR A 243 36.11 -11.14 13.91
C THR A 243 36.77 -12.49 14.20
N LYS A 244 37.03 -12.80 15.48
CA LYS A 244 37.77 -14.00 15.91
C LYS A 244 36.85 -15.09 16.42
N MET A 245 36.80 -16.20 15.67
CA MET A 245 36.10 -17.43 16.09
C MET A 245 36.63 -17.99 17.43
N THR A 246 37.89 -17.73 17.78
CA THR A 246 38.47 -18.15 19.07
C THR A 246 37.77 -17.50 20.26
N VAL A 247 37.22 -16.29 20.13
CA VAL A 247 36.46 -15.61 21.19
C VAL A 247 35.18 -16.38 21.50
N LEU A 248 34.49 -16.91 20.48
CA LEU A 248 33.28 -17.73 20.65
C LEU A 248 33.57 -19.09 21.27
N LYS A 249 34.73 -19.67 20.95
CA LYS A 249 35.21 -20.92 21.56
C LYS A 249 35.62 -20.72 23.03
N ASN A 250 36.38 -19.66 23.32
CA ASN A 250 36.90 -19.37 24.66
C ASN A 250 35.81 -18.88 25.63
N ASN A 251 34.81 -18.15 25.14
CA ASN A 251 33.63 -17.75 25.92
C ASN A 251 32.59 -18.88 26.07
N MET A 252 32.96 -20.10 25.66
CA MET A 252 32.14 -21.33 25.66
C MET A 252 30.80 -21.23 24.93
N TYR A 253 30.58 -20.23 24.08
CA TYR A 253 29.29 -20.07 23.41
C TYR A 253 28.94 -21.28 22.52
N LEU A 254 29.94 -21.83 21.83
CA LEU A 254 29.82 -23.04 21.01
C LEU A 254 29.76 -24.34 21.85
N GLY A 255 30.15 -24.30 23.13
CA GLY A 255 30.19 -25.46 24.04
C GLY A 255 29.06 -25.53 25.08
N ASN A 256 28.23 -24.48 25.19
CA ASN A 256 27.11 -24.42 26.14
C ASN A 256 25.87 -25.17 25.64
N THR A 257 24.94 -25.50 26.54
CA THR A 257 23.61 -26.07 26.24
C THR A 257 22.50 -25.00 26.33
N GLY A 258 21.35 -25.23 25.68
CA GLY A 258 20.21 -24.30 25.64
C GLY A 258 20.09 -23.46 24.35
N HIS A 259 18.88 -22.97 24.06
CA HIS A 259 18.54 -22.26 22.83
C HIS A 259 19.40 -21.03 22.58
N ARG A 260 20.18 -21.06 21.50
CA ARG A 260 21.17 -20.03 21.18
C ARG A 260 21.34 -19.86 19.68
N THR A 261 21.45 -18.61 19.24
CA THR A 261 21.61 -18.25 17.82
C THR A 261 22.98 -17.60 17.62
N LEU A 262 23.74 -18.07 16.63
CA LEU A 262 25.00 -17.50 16.20
C LEU A 262 24.82 -16.83 14.84
N PHE A 263 24.91 -15.51 14.79
CA PHE A 263 24.94 -14.77 13.53
C PHE A 263 26.35 -14.77 12.96
N SER A 264 26.47 -15.17 11.69
CA SER A 264 27.64 -15.03 10.83
C SER A 264 27.35 -13.93 9.84
N VAL A 265 27.96 -12.76 9.98
CA VAL A 265 27.61 -11.57 9.20
C VAL A 265 28.77 -11.17 8.28
N GLU A 266 28.59 -11.27 6.96
CA GLU A 266 29.49 -10.67 5.97
C GLU A 266 29.20 -9.17 5.90
N THR A 267 30.03 -8.34 6.53
CA THR A 267 29.82 -6.89 6.62
C THR A 267 30.64 -6.11 5.60
N ILE A 268 30.15 -4.94 5.19
CA ILE A 268 30.83 -4.02 4.26
C ILE A 268 31.37 -2.76 4.98
N ASN A 269 30.77 -2.32 6.09
CA ASN A 269 31.09 -1.02 6.71
C ASN A 269 31.22 -1.05 8.24
N ALA A 270 31.42 -2.22 8.84
CA ALA A 270 31.56 -2.32 10.28
C ALA A 270 32.80 -1.58 10.80
N ARG A 271 32.70 -1.07 12.03
CA ARG A 271 33.74 -0.20 12.63
C ARG A 271 34.42 -0.91 13.78
N ALA A 272 35.73 -1.11 13.67
CA ALA A 272 36.49 -1.69 14.76
C ALA A 272 36.71 -0.68 15.88
N ILE A 273 36.22 -1.02 17.06
CA ILE A 273 36.31 -0.16 18.25
C ILE A 273 37.31 -0.66 19.29
N ARG A 274 38.04 -1.75 19.00
CA ARG A 274 39.02 -2.41 19.89
C ARG A 274 39.98 -1.46 20.63
N THR A 275 40.40 -0.34 20.04
CA THR A 275 41.32 0.62 20.69
C THR A 275 40.61 1.64 21.59
N HIS A 276 39.28 1.73 21.50
CA HIS A 276 38.46 2.74 22.16
C HIS A 276 37.38 2.13 23.07
N SER A 277 37.16 0.81 23.02
CA SER A 277 36.21 0.12 23.90
C SER A 277 36.74 -0.05 25.33
N GLN A 278 35.84 -0.36 26.26
CA GLN A 278 36.17 -0.66 27.65
C GLN A 278 37.12 -1.87 27.77
N PHE A 279 37.08 -2.79 26.81
CA PHE A 279 37.89 -4.00 26.76
C PHE A 279 38.88 -3.93 25.59
N ASN A 280 39.99 -3.22 25.79
CA ASN A 280 40.95 -2.93 24.73
C ASN A 280 41.76 -4.13 24.21
N THR A 281 41.58 -5.30 24.82
CA THR A 281 42.14 -6.59 24.38
C THR A 281 41.15 -7.42 23.58
N GLU A 282 39.88 -7.04 23.54
CA GLU A 282 38.84 -7.75 22.80
C GLU A 282 38.81 -7.31 21.33
N ASP A 283 38.58 -8.29 20.45
CA ASP A 283 38.43 -8.04 19.03
C ASP A 283 36.99 -7.61 18.76
N GLU A 284 36.70 -6.34 19.07
CA GLU A 284 35.36 -5.78 19.07
C GLU A 284 35.12 -4.87 17.85
N VAL A 285 34.08 -5.21 17.09
CA VAL A 285 33.61 -4.50 15.91
C VAL A 285 32.13 -4.19 16.08
N LEU A 286 31.73 -2.95 15.80
CA LEU A 286 30.33 -2.53 15.84
C LEU A 286 29.66 -2.61 14.48
N LEU A 287 28.52 -3.29 14.46
CA LEU A 287 27.52 -3.23 13.40
C LEU A 287 26.53 -2.09 13.68
N LEU A 288 26.22 -1.29 12.67
CA LEU A 288 25.37 -0.09 12.79
C LEU A 288 23.87 -0.42 12.67
N PRO A 289 22.97 0.38 13.27
CA PRO A 289 21.52 0.26 13.03
C PRO A 289 21.14 0.74 11.62
N GLY A 290 20.02 0.27 11.09
CA GLY A 290 19.60 0.54 9.72
C GLY A 290 20.45 -0.21 8.68
N THR A 291 21.09 -1.31 9.08
CA THR A 291 21.90 -2.13 8.15
C THR A 291 21.01 -3.17 7.47
N HIS A 292 20.92 -3.15 6.14
CA HIS A 292 20.22 -4.18 5.38
C HIS A 292 21.07 -5.46 5.27
N MET A 293 20.45 -6.58 5.56
CA MET A 293 21.07 -7.91 5.54
C MET A 293 20.20 -8.88 4.75
N LEU A 294 20.83 -9.68 3.89
CA LEU A 294 20.20 -10.83 3.26
C LEU A 294 20.50 -12.09 4.09
N VAL A 295 19.47 -12.86 4.44
CA VAL A 295 19.63 -14.16 5.09
C VAL A 295 20.06 -15.19 4.05
N GLN A 296 21.35 -15.56 4.04
CA GLN A 296 21.91 -16.47 3.05
C GLN A 296 21.60 -17.94 3.37
N SER A 297 21.75 -18.34 4.63
CA SER A 297 21.50 -19.71 5.05
C SER A 297 21.29 -19.82 6.55
N GLN A 298 20.64 -20.91 6.96
CA GLN A 298 20.45 -21.28 8.35
C GLN A 298 20.93 -22.72 8.54
N LEU A 299 21.74 -22.95 9.56
CA LEU A 299 22.26 -24.25 9.93
C LEU A 299 21.90 -24.56 11.38
N ASN A 300 21.66 -25.84 11.69
CA ASN A 300 21.46 -26.31 13.06
C ASN A 300 22.48 -27.42 13.36
N PRO A 301 23.79 -27.07 13.50
CA PRO A 301 24.87 -28.06 13.56
C PRO A 301 24.92 -28.85 14.88
N ALA A 302 24.22 -28.40 15.93
CA ALA A 302 24.16 -29.07 17.22
C ALA A 302 22.83 -28.75 17.92
N PRO A 303 22.33 -29.61 18.84
CA PRO A 303 21.10 -29.32 19.58
C PRO A 303 21.09 -27.92 20.20
N ASP A 304 20.00 -27.20 19.95
CA ASP A 304 19.74 -25.85 20.40
C ASP A 304 20.69 -24.76 19.89
N LEU A 305 21.61 -25.05 18.95
CA LEU A 305 22.49 -24.07 18.31
C LEU A 305 22.07 -23.81 16.87
N TYR A 306 21.56 -22.61 16.61
CA TYR A 306 21.17 -22.15 15.29
C TYR A 306 22.20 -21.17 14.75
N ILE A 307 22.82 -21.46 13.60
CA ILE A 307 23.71 -20.53 12.90
C ILE A 307 22.93 -19.86 11.78
N ILE A 308 22.96 -18.53 11.72
CA ILE A 308 22.28 -17.73 10.71
C ILE A 308 23.35 -16.93 9.95
N HIS A 309 23.49 -17.22 8.67
CA HIS A 309 24.42 -16.52 7.78
C HIS A 309 23.71 -15.33 7.14
N LEU A 310 24.25 -14.14 7.38
CA LEU A 310 23.76 -12.87 6.90
C LEU A 310 24.83 -12.23 6.01
N LYS A 311 24.42 -11.64 4.89
CA LYS A 311 25.27 -10.79 4.07
C LYS A 311 24.73 -9.38 4.04
N GLN A 312 25.55 -8.42 4.44
CA GLN A 312 25.20 -7.01 4.36
C GLN A 312 25.07 -6.59 2.91
N VAL A 313 24.01 -5.86 2.59
CA VAL A 313 23.77 -5.24 1.29
C VAL A 313 23.82 -3.72 1.44
N VAL A 314 24.18 -3.03 0.36
CA VAL A 314 24.15 -1.56 0.33
C VAL A 314 22.68 -1.15 0.37
N PRO A 315 22.24 -0.29 1.31
CA PRO A 315 20.84 0.11 1.38
C PRO A 315 20.50 1.09 0.25
N ASP A 316 19.30 0.94 -0.33
CA ASP A 316 18.79 1.81 -1.40
C ASP A 316 18.32 3.19 -0.87
N GLU A 317 18.11 3.29 0.45
CA GLU A 317 17.72 4.53 1.14
C GLU A 317 18.60 4.79 2.38
N ILE A 318 18.76 6.05 2.76
CA ILE A 318 19.53 6.43 3.96
C ILE A 318 18.67 6.20 5.21
N LEU A 319 18.85 5.05 5.86
CA LEU A 319 18.13 4.71 7.10
C LEU A 319 18.76 5.26 8.38
N LEU A 320 20.02 5.69 8.31
CA LEU A 320 20.75 6.40 9.36
C LEU A 320 21.46 7.59 8.72
N GLU A 321 20.98 8.80 8.99
CA GLU A 321 21.52 10.03 8.41
C GLU A 321 23.02 10.17 8.75
N PRO A 322 23.92 10.61 7.87
CA PRO A 322 25.31 10.90 8.23
C PRO A 322 25.42 12.02 9.28
N PRO A 323 26.32 11.91 10.27
CA PRO A 323 26.38 12.89 11.36
C PRO A 323 26.87 14.28 10.94
N PHE A 324 27.45 14.44 9.75
CA PHE A 324 27.84 15.73 9.18
C PHE A 324 28.06 15.58 7.66
N GLU A 325 28.05 16.69 6.93
CA GLU A 325 28.25 16.69 5.48
C GLU A 325 29.62 16.08 5.11
N GLY A 326 29.63 15.11 4.19
CA GLY A 326 30.82 14.37 3.79
C GLY A 326 31.18 13.16 4.66
N ALA A 327 30.43 12.88 5.74
CA ALA A 327 30.57 11.65 6.52
C ALA A 327 30.10 10.42 5.73
N VAL A 328 30.94 9.38 5.67
CA VAL A 328 30.66 8.14 4.93
C VAL A 328 30.36 7.00 5.91
N LEU A 329 29.08 6.85 6.29
CA LEU A 329 28.60 5.74 7.11
C LEU A 329 28.47 4.45 6.30
N TYR A 330 27.93 4.57 5.08
CA TYR A 330 27.75 3.50 4.11
C TYR A 330 28.82 3.61 3.01
N PRO A 331 29.26 2.50 2.39
CA PRO A 331 30.12 2.58 1.20
C PRO A 331 29.48 3.51 0.15
N LYS A 332 30.28 4.28 -0.60
CA LYS A 332 29.77 5.17 -1.65
C LYS A 332 28.90 4.35 -2.60
N ILE A 333 27.63 4.69 -2.69
CA ILE A 333 26.76 4.28 -3.79
C ILE A 333 27.49 4.75 -5.06
N PRO A 334 27.79 3.87 -6.04
CA PRO A 334 28.34 4.31 -7.31
C PRO A 334 27.36 5.33 -7.90
N ARG A 335 27.77 6.58 -8.06
CA ARG A 335 26.95 7.62 -8.70
C ARG A 335 27.37 7.75 -10.16
N PRO A 336 26.43 7.74 -11.13
CA PRO A 336 26.70 8.21 -12.47
C PRO A 336 27.03 9.71 -12.45
N TRP A 337 27.91 10.13 -13.36
CA TRP A 337 28.41 11.49 -13.48
C TRP A 337 27.35 12.45 -14.05
N TYR A 338 27.27 13.68 -13.54
CA TYR A 338 27.22 14.93 -14.35
C TYR A 338 27.33 16.18 -13.47
N HIS A 339 28.36 17.00 -13.71
CA HIS A 339 28.49 18.40 -13.32
C HIS A 339 27.64 19.26 -14.30
N THR A 340 27.05 20.44 -14.03
CA THR A 340 27.65 21.67 -13.50
C THR A 340 26.59 22.80 -13.41
N LYS A 341 26.75 23.69 -12.41
CA LYS A 341 26.27 25.11 -12.32
C LYS A 341 24.77 25.38 -12.12
N ARG A 342 24.32 26.33 -11.27
CA ARG A 342 24.92 27.22 -10.28
C ARG A 342 23.77 27.96 -9.55
N PHE A 343 23.87 28.05 -8.23
CA PHE A 343 23.77 29.28 -7.42
C PHE A 343 22.52 30.20 -7.53
N ILE A 344 21.86 30.35 -6.36
CA ILE A 344 21.14 31.51 -5.79
C ILE A 344 19.60 31.45 -5.83
N ILE A 345 19.06 31.06 -4.67
CA ILE A 345 17.70 31.28 -4.17
C ILE A 345 17.62 32.71 -3.60
N LEU A 346 16.40 33.27 -3.63
CA LEU A 346 15.84 34.40 -2.88
C LEU A 346 15.90 35.79 -3.56
N ILE A 347 14.75 36.22 -4.07
CA ILE A 347 13.92 37.30 -3.51
C ILE A 347 12.66 37.40 -4.38
N SER A 348 11.52 36.86 -3.93
CA SER A 348 10.22 37.13 -4.57
C SER A 348 9.06 36.94 -3.57
N PHE A 349 9.15 37.66 -2.44
CA PHE A 349 8.05 37.72 -1.46
C PHE A 349 7.49 39.14 -1.27
N PHE A 350 7.76 40.06 -2.19
CA PHE A 350 7.16 41.39 -2.18
C PHE A 350 6.88 41.82 -3.61
N ILE A 351 5.60 41.71 -4.00
CA ILE A 351 4.81 42.53 -4.95
C ILE A 351 3.69 41.63 -5.47
N SER A 352 2.66 41.43 -4.64
CA SER A 352 1.36 40.88 -5.05
C SER A 352 0.21 41.62 -4.34
N LEU A 353 0.24 42.95 -4.41
CA LEU A 353 -0.93 43.76 -4.10
C LEU A 353 -0.81 45.09 -4.84
N ILE A 354 -1.92 45.50 -5.47
CA ILE A 354 -2.10 46.67 -6.36
C ILE A 354 -1.73 46.27 -7.81
N ILE A 355 -2.65 45.94 -8.73
CA ILE A 355 -3.81 46.70 -9.19
C ILE A 355 -4.90 45.73 -9.67
N GLY A 356 -6.02 45.70 -8.95
CA GLY A 356 -7.31 45.36 -9.55
C GLY A 356 -7.82 46.54 -10.37
N GLY A 357 -8.48 46.23 -11.48
CA GLY A 357 -9.18 47.22 -12.30
C GLY A 357 -8.59 47.36 -13.70
N ILE A 358 -9.02 46.48 -14.61
CA ILE A 358 -9.65 46.82 -15.90
C ILE A 358 -10.20 45.48 -16.44
N MET A 359 -11.45 45.21 -16.07
CA MET A 359 -12.33 44.27 -16.77
C MET A 359 -13.70 44.94 -16.77
N LEU A 360 -14.10 45.55 -17.90
CA LEU A 360 -15.39 45.30 -18.57
C LEU A 360 -15.59 46.25 -19.78
N GLY A 361 -15.99 45.65 -20.91
CA GLY A 361 -16.63 46.28 -22.08
C GLY A 361 -15.67 46.51 -23.25
N SER A 362 -15.82 45.95 -24.45
CA SER A 362 -17.00 45.39 -25.12
C SER A 362 -16.55 44.72 -26.45
N VAL A 363 -16.87 43.45 -26.73
CA VAL A 363 -18.00 42.94 -27.55
C VAL A 363 -17.59 42.43 -28.96
N LEU A 364 -17.77 41.10 -29.13
CA LEU A 364 -18.10 40.29 -30.33
C LEU A 364 -17.08 40.08 -31.47
N LYS A 365 -16.55 38.85 -31.57
CA LYS A 365 -17.06 37.82 -32.51
C LYS A 365 -16.28 36.49 -32.40
N THR A 366 -17.05 35.42 -32.15
CA THR A 366 -16.87 34.03 -32.60
C THR A 366 -15.53 33.32 -32.36
N LYS A 367 -15.50 32.38 -31.41
CA LYS A 367 -15.27 30.95 -31.68
C LYS A 367 -15.58 30.10 -30.43
N SER A 368 -16.05 28.89 -30.73
CA SER A 368 -16.50 27.79 -29.88
C SER A 368 -16.06 27.78 -28.41
N ASN A 369 -17.07 27.73 -27.53
CA ASN A 369 -16.94 27.18 -26.19
C ASN A 369 -16.47 25.71 -26.27
N HIS A 370 -15.16 25.47 -26.18
CA HIS A 370 -14.70 24.39 -25.31
C HIS A 370 -14.55 25.02 -23.93
N LYS A 371 -15.60 24.89 -23.11
CA LYS A 371 -15.34 24.63 -21.70
C LYS A 371 -14.70 23.25 -21.71
N SER A 372 -13.37 23.18 -21.66
CA SER A 372 -12.73 22.02 -21.06
C SER A 372 -13.26 21.99 -19.63
N ALA A 373 -14.26 21.15 -19.42
CA ALA A 373 -14.52 20.61 -18.11
C ALA A 373 -13.18 20.16 -17.54
N VAL A 374 -12.93 20.50 -16.28
CA VAL A 374 -11.92 19.82 -15.49
C VAL A 374 -12.36 18.35 -15.50
N ALA A 375 -11.80 17.56 -16.42
CA ALA A 375 -12.02 16.13 -16.49
C ALA A 375 -11.20 15.55 -15.34
N SER A 376 -11.91 15.29 -14.25
CA SER A 376 -11.49 14.51 -13.10
C SER A 376 -10.82 13.21 -13.58
N CYS A 377 -9.53 13.06 -13.30
CA CYS A 377 -8.80 11.82 -13.54
C CYS A 377 -9.34 10.78 -12.56
N ASN A 378 -10.16 9.89 -13.09
CA ASN A 378 -10.89 8.96 -12.28
C ASN A 378 -10.63 7.60 -12.91
N ASN A 379 -9.79 6.79 -12.30
CA ASN A 379 -10.21 5.42 -12.07
C ASN A 379 -9.32 4.88 -10.94
N PRO A 380 -9.86 4.84 -9.70
CA PRO A 380 -9.15 4.36 -8.53
C PRO A 380 -9.13 2.84 -8.49
N PHE A 381 -9.53 2.16 -9.58
CA PHE A 381 -9.70 0.72 -9.63
C PHE A 381 -9.03 0.09 -10.85
N LEU A 382 -8.33 -1.02 -10.65
CA LEU A 382 -7.88 -1.86 -11.77
C LEU A 382 -9.06 -2.49 -12.52
N GLN A 383 -8.82 -2.92 -13.77
CA GLN A 383 -9.84 -3.66 -14.53
C GLN A 383 -10.33 -4.87 -13.73
N SER A 384 -11.66 -5.05 -13.71
CA SER A 384 -12.27 -6.11 -12.91
C SER A 384 -11.77 -7.49 -13.32
N VAL A 385 -11.34 -8.30 -12.35
CA VAL A 385 -11.01 -9.71 -12.55
C VAL A 385 -12.19 -10.57 -12.13
N LEU A 386 -12.64 -11.46 -13.02
CA LEU A 386 -13.77 -12.35 -12.79
C LEU A 386 -13.31 -13.68 -12.18
N TYR A 387 -13.90 -14.05 -11.06
CA TYR A 387 -13.67 -15.33 -10.39
C TYR A 387 -14.94 -16.15 -10.38
N LYS A 388 -14.82 -17.47 -10.59
CA LYS A 388 -15.96 -18.39 -10.54
C LYS A 388 -16.32 -18.75 -9.11
N THR A 389 -17.59 -18.97 -8.83
CA THR A 389 -18.11 -19.40 -7.53
C THR A 389 -19.20 -20.47 -7.72
N GLY A 390 -19.89 -20.84 -6.63
CA GLY A 390 -21.11 -21.63 -6.67
C GLY A 390 -22.30 -20.92 -7.32
N ASN A 391 -23.37 -21.68 -7.55
CA ASN A 391 -24.59 -21.24 -8.23
C ASN A 391 -25.41 -20.24 -7.39
N SER A 392 -25.81 -19.14 -8.02
CA SER A 392 -26.65 -18.09 -7.41
C SER A 392 -26.06 -17.59 -6.09
N PRO A 393 -24.94 -16.85 -6.11
CA PRO A 393 -24.33 -16.37 -4.89
C PRO A 393 -25.27 -15.40 -4.14
N ARG A 394 -25.42 -15.58 -2.82
CA ARG A 394 -26.39 -14.83 -1.99
C ARG A 394 -25.78 -14.02 -0.86
N SER A 395 -24.65 -14.49 -0.32
CA SER A 395 -23.93 -13.88 0.78
C SER A 395 -22.44 -14.05 0.52
N ALA A 396 -21.66 -13.07 0.99
CA ALA A 396 -20.21 -13.18 1.05
C ALA A 396 -19.70 -12.66 2.39
N THR A 397 -18.59 -13.21 2.87
CA THR A 397 -17.91 -12.79 4.09
C THR A 397 -16.40 -12.83 3.87
N LEU A 398 -15.69 -11.97 4.60
CA LEU A 398 -14.25 -11.87 4.56
C LEU A 398 -13.62 -12.58 5.75
N GLY A 399 -12.40 -13.08 5.61
CA GLY A 399 -11.68 -13.65 6.75
C GLY A 399 -10.25 -14.07 6.42
N TYR A 400 -9.41 -14.08 7.45
CA TYR A 400 -8.01 -14.52 7.37
C TYR A 400 -7.92 -16.04 7.58
N PHE A 401 -8.40 -16.85 6.63
CA PHE A 401 -8.52 -18.30 6.80
C PHE A 401 -7.19 -19.05 6.72
N ARG A 402 -6.19 -18.49 6.02
CA ARG A 402 -4.87 -19.12 5.85
C ARG A 402 -3.74 -18.43 6.58
N ASN A 403 -3.78 -17.11 6.57
CA ASN A 403 -2.69 -16.28 7.04
C ASN A 403 -3.29 -14.99 7.62
N PRO A 404 -2.84 -14.54 8.80
CA PRO A 404 -3.35 -13.31 9.44
C PRO A 404 -3.12 -12.02 8.62
N THR A 405 -2.41 -12.10 7.50
CA THR A 405 -2.11 -10.96 6.62
C THR A 405 -2.75 -11.08 5.23
N LYS A 406 -3.46 -12.17 4.93
CA LYS A 406 -4.06 -12.36 3.60
C LYS A 406 -5.55 -12.59 3.76
N LEU A 407 -6.33 -11.60 3.36
CA LEU A 407 -7.77 -11.71 3.38
C LEU A 407 -8.19 -12.73 2.32
N ASP A 408 -9.11 -13.62 2.66
CA ASP A 408 -9.76 -14.52 1.72
C ASP A 408 -11.27 -14.21 1.71
N VAL A 409 -11.94 -14.54 0.61
CA VAL A 409 -13.38 -14.31 0.42
C VAL A 409 -14.12 -15.62 0.45
N VAL A 410 -15.20 -15.70 1.22
CA VAL A 410 -16.13 -16.84 1.18
C VAL A 410 -17.44 -16.40 0.58
N VAL A 411 -17.95 -17.15 -0.40
CA VAL A 411 -19.22 -16.88 -1.09
C VAL A 411 -20.14 -18.10 -1.00
N THR A 412 -21.39 -17.90 -0.61
CA THR A 412 -22.39 -18.98 -0.51
C THR A 412 -23.05 -19.26 -1.86
N GLY A 413 -23.01 -20.49 -2.36
CA GLY A 413 -23.75 -20.94 -3.54
C GLY A 413 -25.12 -21.50 -3.15
N HIS A 414 -26.17 -20.67 -3.30
CA HIS A 414 -27.52 -20.99 -2.84
C HIS A 414 -28.10 -22.25 -3.50
N GLU A 415 -27.88 -22.45 -4.81
CA GLU A 415 -28.53 -23.53 -5.56
C GLU A 415 -27.69 -24.83 -5.65
N ASP A 416 -26.43 -24.82 -5.22
CA ASP A 416 -25.54 -25.99 -5.30
C ASP A 416 -25.03 -26.48 -3.94
N LYS A 417 -25.60 -25.97 -2.84
CA LYS A 417 -25.31 -26.41 -1.46
C LYS A 417 -23.82 -26.26 -1.15
N SER A 418 -23.21 -25.18 -1.61
CA SER A 418 -21.77 -25.00 -1.52
C SER A 418 -21.39 -23.66 -0.92
N ILE A 419 -20.15 -23.60 -0.43
CA ILE A 419 -19.42 -22.35 -0.25
C ILE A 419 -18.16 -22.40 -1.11
N SER A 420 -17.84 -21.27 -1.74
CA SER A 420 -16.61 -21.06 -2.50
C SER A 420 -15.66 -20.24 -1.63
N LEU A 421 -14.53 -20.82 -1.23
CA LEU A 421 -13.44 -20.10 -0.60
C LEU A 421 -12.47 -19.64 -1.69
N ILE A 422 -12.35 -18.33 -1.84
CA ILE A 422 -11.55 -17.66 -2.84
C ILE A 422 -10.35 -17.04 -2.13
N ARG A 423 -9.17 -17.53 -2.48
CA ARG A 423 -7.96 -17.46 -1.67
C ARG A 423 -7.10 -16.27 -2.09
N GLY A 424 -6.94 -15.26 -1.24
CA GLY A 424 -6.12 -14.08 -1.49
C GLY A 424 -4.63 -14.31 -1.32
N ASN A 425 -3.84 -13.93 -2.32
CA ASN A 425 -2.38 -14.03 -2.24
C ASN A 425 -1.72 -12.83 -1.56
N GLY A 426 -2.51 -11.84 -1.13
CA GLY A 426 -2.02 -10.63 -0.47
C GLY A 426 -1.35 -9.64 -1.41
N ASP A 427 -1.42 -9.88 -2.72
CA ASP A 427 -1.01 -8.98 -3.82
C ASP A 427 -2.21 -8.60 -4.68
N GLY A 428 -3.44 -8.85 -4.19
CA GLY A 428 -4.67 -8.63 -4.93
C GLY A 428 -5.06 -9.74 -5.92
N VAL A 429 -4.20 -10.75 -6.12
CA VAL A 429 -4.52 -11.91 -6.96
C VAL A 429 -5.13 -13.03 -6.13
N LEU A 430 -6.23 -13.61 -6.62
CA LEU A 430 -6.82 -14.79 -6.00
C LEU A 430 -6.40 -16.09 -6.68
N GLU A 431 -6.23 -17.13 -5.86
CA GLU A 431 -6.13 -18.52 -6.33
C GLU A 431 -7.52 -19.09 -6.66
N THR A 432 -7.52 -20.20 -7.41
CA THR A 432 -8.75 -20.90 -7.79
C THR A 432 -9.58 -21.26 -6.55
N PRO A 433 -10.90 -21.05 -6.58
CA PRO A 433 -11.75 -21.30 -5.44
C PRO A 433 -11.73 -22.77 -5.02
N GLY A 434 -11.57 -23.01 -3.72
CA GLY A 434 -11.90 -24.29 -3.11
C GLY A 434 -13.40 -24.34 -2.81
N THR A 435 -14.11 -25.37 -3.25
CA THR A 435 -15.53 -25.55 -2.94
C THR A 435 -15.72 -26.53 -1.80
N ASN A 436 -16.51 -26.16 -0.80
CA ASN A 436 -16.95 -27.07 0.26
C ASN A 436 -18.46 -27.25 0.20
N ILE A 437 -18.92 -28.46 0.47
CA ILE A 437 -20.35 -28.78 0.52
C ILE A 437 -20.87 -28.38 1.90
N VAL A 438 -21.97 -27.64 1.91
CA VAL A 438 -22.74 -27.24 3.10
C VAL A 438 -24.17 -27.79 3.00
N GLY A 439 -25.13 -27.19 3.71
CA GLY A 439 -26.54 -27.58 3.65
C GLY A 439 -27.31 -26.99 2.46
N GLU A 440 -28.58 -27.37 2.34
CA GLU A 440 -29.51 -26.89 1.32
C GLU A 440 -29.78 -25.39 1.45
N LYS A 441 -29.65 -24.67 0.34
CA LYS A 441 -29.97 -23.23 0.22
C LYS A 441 -29.27 -22.37 1.28
N PRO A 442 -27.93 -22.31 1.28
CA PRO A 442 -27.20 -21.42 2.16
C PRO A 442 -27.61 -19.97 1.89
N SER A 443 -28.06 -19.28 2.93
CA SER A 443 -28.70 -17.95 2.85
C SER A 443 -27.84 -16.83 3.42
N SER A 444 -27.04 -17.13 4.43
CA SER A 444 -26.18 -16.17 5.15
C SER A 444 -24.95 -16.90 5.68
N ALA A 445 -23.81 -16.21 5.74
CA ALA A 445 -22.58 -16.72 6.34
C ALA A 445 -21.88 -15.65 7.17
N THR A 446 -21.16 -16.07 8.21
CA THR A 446 -20.31 -15.20 9.04
C THR A 446 -19.03 -15.93 9.40
N SER A 447 -17.93 -15.19 9.51
CA SER A 447 -16.61 -15.70 9.91
C SER A 447 -16.31 -15.33 11.36
N GLY A 448 -15.53 -16.17 12.04
CA GLY A 448 -15.06 -15.94 13.41
C GLY A 448 -14.22 -17.10 13.91
N ASP A 449 -13.37 -16.90 14.92
CA ASP A 449 -12.68 -17.99 15.61
C ASP A 449 -13.64 -18.60 16.65
N PHE A 450 -14.41 -19.62 16.25
CA PHE A 450 -15.47 -20.20 17.08
C PHE A 450 -14.91 -21.22 18.08
N ASN A 451 -13.74 -21.80 17.81
CA ASN A 451 -13.10 -22.79 18.68
C ASN A 451 -11.89 -22.24 19.48
N ASN A 452 -11.56 -20.96 19.34
CA ASN A 452 -10.42 -20.27 19.96
C ASN A 452 -9.06 -20.92 19.65
N ASP A 453 -8.89 -21.51 18.47
CA ASP A 453 -7.61 -22.09 18.03
C ASP A 453 -6.71 -21.08 17.29
N GLY A 454 -7.18 -19.82 17.16
CA GLY A 454 -6.48 -18.74 16.50
C GLY A 454 -6.63 -18.75 14.97
N LYS A 455 -7.50 -19.59 14.42
CA LYS A 455 -7.81 -19.65 12.99
C LYS A 455 -9.24 -19.21 12.76
N MET A 456 -9.48 -18.66 11.57
CA MET A 456 -10.81 -18.22 11.20
C MET A 456 -11.68 -19.43 10.82
N ASP A 457 -12.81 -19.59 11.48
CA ASP A 457 -13.85 -20.57 11.16
C ASP A 457 -15.00 -19.91 10.38
N LEU A 458 -15.95 -20.72 9.90
CA LEU A 458 -17.11 -20.25 9.14
C LEU A 458 -18.41 -20.85 9.68
N ALA A 459 -19.41 -20.01 9.91
CA ALA A 459 -20.77 -20.42 10.21
C ALA A 459 -21.70 -20.10 9.04
N VAL A 460 -22.50 -21.08 8.60
CA VAL A 460 -23.38 -20.97 7.43
C VAL A 460 -24.82 -21.36 7.80
N ALA A 461 -25.77 -20.46 7.56
CA ALA A 461 -27.19 -20.73 7.71
C ALA A 461 -27.76 -21.38 6.44
N ASN A 462 -28.39 -22.55 6.59
CA ASN A 462 -28.95 -23.34 5.50
C ASN A 462 -30.47 -23.31 5.56
N SER A 463 -31.07 -22.45 4.73
CA SER A 463 -32.50 -22.16 4.79
C SER A 463 -33.39 -23.32 4.35
N GLY A 464 -32.87 -24.23 3.52
CA GLY A 464 -33.57 -25.43 3.07
C GLY A 464 -33.60 -26.54 4.10
N ASP A 465 -32.53 -26.67 4.90
CA ASP A 465 -32.39 -27.70 5.93
C ASP A 465 -32.86 -27.26 7.31
N ASN A 466 -33.00 -25.95 7.53
CA ASN A 466 -33.25 -25.36 8.84
C ASN A 466 -32.12 -25.65 9.82
N THR A 467 -30.87 -25.53 9.36
CA THR A 467 -29.66 -25.76 10.15
C THR A 467 -28.69 -24.59 10.06
N ILE A 468 -27.80 -24.49 11.04
CA ILE A 468 -26.50 -23.84 10.85
C ILE A 468 -25.42 -24.92 10.77
N MET A 469 -24.46 -24.74 9.87
CA MET A 469 -23.27 -25.58 9.77
C MET A 469 -22.05 -24.75 10.18
N ILE A 470 -21.23 -25.29 11.07
CA ILE A 470 -19.95 -24.71 11.48
C ILE A 470 -18.85 -25.50 10.79
N LEU A 471 -17.95 -24.79 10.10
CA LEU A 471 -16.79 -25.32 9.39
C LEU A 471 -15.54 -24.78 10.09
N PHE A 472 -14.73 -25.64 10.70
CA PHE A 472 -13.53 -25.21 11.41
C PHE A 472 -12.37 -25.01 10.44
N GLY A 473 -11.70 -23.88 10.55
CA GLY A 473 -10.58 -23.49 9.71
C GLY A 473 -9.31 -24.27 10.05
N ASN A 474 -8.55 -24.62 9.03
CA ASN A 474 -7.19 -25.12 9.14
C ASN A 474 -6.16 -24.05 8.79
N SER A 475 -4.89 -24.29 9.14
CA SER A 475 -3.78 -23.39 8.81
C SER A 475 -3.49 -23.28 7.30
N ASP A 476 -4.05 -24.16 6.49
CA ASP A 476 -3.97 -24.12 5.02
C ASP A 476 -5.24 -23.52 4.38
N GLY A 477 -6.19 -23.06 5.20
CA GLY A 477 -7.48 -22.53 4.78
C GLY A 477 -8.36 -23.58 4.13
N ALA A 478 -8.13 -24.86 4.37
CA ALA A 478 -9.19 -25.85 4.24
C ALA A 478 -10.13 -25.74 5.45
N PHE A 479 -11.31 -26.33 5.32
CA PHE A 479 -12.19 -26.55 6.46
C PHE A 479 -12.17 -28.03 6.84
N GLU A 480 -11.94 -28.33 8.10
CA GLU A 480 -12.06 -29.67 8.68
C GLU A 480 -13.25 -29.75 9.62
N ASN A 481 -13.82 -30.94 9.80
CA ASN A 481 -14.92 -31.26 10.73
C ASN A 481 -16.11 -30.28 10.69
N SER A 482 -17.23 -30.68 10.09
CA SER A 482 -18.46 -29.88 10.19
C SER A 482 -19.38 -30.36 11.30
N THR A 483 -19.98 -29.41 12.01
CA THR A 483 -21.04 -29.69 12.98
C THR A 483 -22.31 -28.95 12.58
N ASN A 484 -23.43 -29.67 12.56
CA ASN A 484 -24.74 -29.11 12.24
C ASN A 484 -25.56 -28.90 13.50
N TYR A 485 -26.19 -27.74 13.60
CA TYR A 485 -27.14 -27.43 14.67
C TYR A 485 -28.50 -27.08 14.09
N MET A 486 -29.56 -27.61 14.70
CA MET A 486 -30.94 -27.37 14.28
C MET A 486 -31.39 -25.95 14.68
N THR A 487 -32.11 -25.30 13.78
CA THR A 487 -32.72 -23.97 13.97
C THR A 487 -34.24 -24.04 13.77
N GLY A 488 -34.91 -22.90 13.90
CA GLY A 488 -36.27 -22.72 13.41
C GLY A 488 -36.34 -22.70 11.87
N LYS A 489 -37.53 -22.51 11.33
CA LYS A 489 -37.75 -22.60 9.88
C LYS A 489 -37.25 -21.40 9.10
N MET A 490 -36.56 -21.71 8.01
CA MET A 490 -36.05 -20.75 7.02
C MET A 490 -35.15 -19.69 7.68
N PRO A 491 -33.98 -20.09 8.22
CA PRO A 491 -32.99 -19.14 8.70
C PRO A 491 -32.48 -18.26 7.55
N ILE A 492 -32.53 -16.94 7.71
CA ILE A 492 -32.19 -15.98 6.65
C ILE A 492 -31.19 -14.90 7.04
N SER A 493 -30.95 -14.71 8.33
CA SER A 493 -29.94 -13.78 8.85
C SER A 493 -29.20 -14.46 9.98
N LEU A 494 -27.87 -14.34 9.94
CA LEU A 494 -26.92 -14.94 10.87
C LEU A 494 -25.86 -13.88 11.22
N ILE A 495 -25.67 -13.61 12.51
CA ILE A 495 -24.59 -12.75 13.02
C ILE A 495 -23.85 -13.45 14.16
N SER A 496 -22.63 -13.02 14.44
CA SER A 496 -21.81 -13.46 15.57
C SER A 496 -21.57 -12.30 16.55
N SER A 497 -21.62 -12.58 17.86
CA SER A 497 -21.38 -11.59 18.92
C SER A 497 -21.12 -12.29 20.27
N ASP A 498 -20.36 -11.68 21.17
CA ASP A 498 -20.18 -12.18 22.54
C ASP A 498 -21.32 -11.68 23.44
N LEU A 499 -22.33 -12.52 23.70
CA LEU A 499 -23.55 -12.14 24.43
C LEU A 499 -23.43 -12.31 25.95
N ASN A 500 -22.35 -12.96 26.42
CA ASN A 500 -22.17 -13.32 27.82
C ASN A 500 -20.84 -12.79 28.41
N ASN A 501 -20.07 -12.04 27.62
CA ASN A 501 -18.79 -11.43 27.96
C ASN A 501 -17.73 -12.46 28.40
N ASP A 502 -17.77 -13.65 27.82
CA ASP A 502 -16.78 -14.71 28.06
C ASP A 502 -15.67 -14.75 27.00
N LYS A 503 -15.68 -13.79 26.08
CA LYS A 503 -14.77 -13.61 24.94
C LYS A 503 -14.85 -14.72 23.90
N LYS A 504 -15.93 -15.49 23.88
CA LYS A 504 -16.22 -16.45 22.81
C LYS A 504 -17.37 -15.91 21.97
N LEU A 505 -17.31 -16.17 20.67
CA LEU A 505 -18.36 -15.75 19.76
C LEU A 505 -19.57 -16.68 19.90
N ASP A 506 -20.73 -16.08 20.18
CA ASP A 506 -22.03 -16.73 20.11
C ASP A 506 -22.67 -16.48 18.73
N LEU A 507 -23.66 -17.30 18.35
CA LEU A 507 -24.38 -17.16 17.09
C LEU A 507 -25.86 -16.81 17.31
N ILE A 508 -26.35 -15.86 16.52
CA ILE A 508 -27.74 -15.40 16.54
C ILE A 508 -28.36 -15.62 15.17
N VAL A 509 -29.49 -16.34 15.12
CA VAL A 509 -30.15 -16.76 13.88
C VAL A 509 -31.60 -16.30 13.85
N ALA A 510 -31.99 -15.51 12.84
CA ALA A 510 -33.39 -15.17 12.60
C ALA A 510 -34.09 -16.19 11.71
N ASN A 511 -35.20 -16.72 12.20
CA ASN A 511 -36.00 -17.74 11.53
C ASN A 511 -37.28 -17.12 10.98
N TYR A 512 -37.27 -16.82 9.68
CA TYR A 512 -38.31 -16.02 9.04
C TYR A 512 -39.71 -16.61 9.18
N ARG A 513 -39.86 -17.94 9.05
CA ARG A 513 -41.20 -18.58 9.03
C ARG A 513 -41.74 -18.89 10.42
N ASP A 514 -40.87 -19.09 11.39
CA ASP A 514 -41.28 -19.42 12.77
C ASP A 514 -41.41 -18.18 13.67
N ASN A 515 -40.93 -17.02 13.22
CA ASN A 515 -40.95 -15.75 13.97
C ASN A 515 -40.14 -15.84 15.28
N THR A 516 -38.98 -16.49 15.20
CA THR A 516 -38.11 -16.75 16.36
C THR A 516 -36.66 -16.40 16.07
N LEU A 517 -35.91 -16.08 17.12
CA LEU A 517 -34.46 -16.13 17.14
C LEU A 517 -33.98 -17.43 17.80
N ASN A 518 -32.94 -18.05 17.25
CA ASN A 518 -32.13 -19.03 17.98
C ASN A 518 -30.84 -18.38 18.42
N ILE A 519 -30.48 -18.57 19.69
CA ILE A 519 -29.21 -18.14 20.29
C ILE A 519 -28.39 -19.38 20.61
N PHE A 520 -27.19 -19.47 20.05
CA PHE A 520 -26.24 -20.55 20.30
C PHE A 520 -25.05 -19.99 21.07
N LEU A 521 -24.93 -20.38 22.34
CA LEU A 521 -23.80 -19.97 23.17
C LEU A 521 -22.58 -20.85 22.89
N GLY A 522 -21.46 -20.23 22.53
CA GLY A 522 -20.21 -20.90 22.18
C GLY A 522 -19.47 -21.43 23.40
N ASP A 523 -18.81 -22.57 23.25
CA ASP A 523 -17.86 -23.09 24.23
C ASP A 523 -16.40 -22.99 23.75
N LYS A 524 -15.46 -23.37 24.61
CA LYS A 524 -14.01 -23.27 24.32
C LYS A 524 -13.50 -24.25 23.27
N ASN A 525 -14.33 -25.16 22.76
CA ASN A 525 -13.95 -26.21 21.83
C ASN A 525 -14.70 -26.07 20.49
N GLY A 526 -15.39 -24.96 20.25
CA GLY A 526 -16.21 -24.76 19.04
C GLY A 526 -17.56 -25.48 19.07
N MET A 527 -17.95 -26.04 20.22
CA MET A 527 -19.27 -26.63 20.39
C MET A 527 -20.25 -25.56 20.87
N PHE A 528 -21.48 -25.64 20.37
CA PHE A 528 -22.55 -24.74 20.80
C PHE A 528 -23.52 -25.46 21.73
N GLN A 529 -23.96 -24.75 22.77
CA GLN A 529 -24.99 -25.26 23.67
C GLN A 529 -26.32 -25.45 22.92
N VAL A 530 -27.25 -26.17 23.56
CA VAL A 530 -28.63 -26.27 23.06
C VAL A 530 -29.19 -24.85 22.91
N SER A 531 -29.71 -24.55 21.72
CA SER A 531 -30.12 -23.19 21.41
C SER A 531 -31.27 -22.73 22.30
N ILE A 532 -31.21 -21.46 22.68
CA ILE A 532 -32.29 -20.78 23.39
C ILE A 532 -33.15 -20.10 22.33
N ASN A 533 -34.45 -20.37 22.35
CA ASN A 533 -35.40 -19.81 21.41
C ASN A 533 -36.12 -18.60 22.01
N TYR A 534 -36.12 -17.48 21.28
CA TYR A 534 -36.87 -16.28 21.63
C TYR A 534 -37.91 -15.97 20.56
N THR A 535 -39.16 -15.80 20.96
CA THR A 535 -40.21 -15.29 20.05
C THR A 535 -40.03 -13.79 19.83
N VAL A 536 -40.09 -13.40 18.56
CA VAL A 536 -40.02 -11.99 18.12
C VAL A 536 -41.26 -11.67 17.26
N GLY A 537 -41.30 -10.47 16.65
CA GLY A 537 -42.36 -10.12 15.71
C GLY A 537 -42.34 -11.00 14.44
N LYS A 538 -43.38 -10.89 13.62
CA LYS A 538 -43.54 -11.72 12.43
C LYS A 538 -42.55 -11.40 11.33
N MET A 539 -42.05 -12.46 10.68
CA MET A 539 -41.18 -12.41 9.51
C MET A 539 -39.91 -11.56 9.78
N PRO A 540 -39.09 -11.94 10.77
CA PRO A 540 -37.85 -11.23 11.10
C PRO A 540 -36.87 -11.33 9.92
N LEU A 541 -36.37 -10.19 9.42
CA LEU A 541 -35.50 -10.12 8.23
C LEU A 541 -34.05 -9.74 8.53
N SER A 542 -33.83 -8.88 9.52
CA SER A 542 -32.51 -8.30 9.84
C SER A 542 -32.31 -8.23 11.34
N ILE A 543 -31.07 -8.45 11.79
CA ILE A 543 -30.63 -8.43 13.18
C ILE A 543 -29.40 -7.51 13.28
N THR A 544 -29.32 -6.70 14.33
CA THR A 544 -28.06 -6.08 14.78
C THR A 544 -27.91 -6.24 16.29
N SER A 545 -26.66 -6.19 16.75
CA SER A 545 -26.31 -6.25 18.17
C SER A 545 -25.56 -4.99 18.59
N ALA A 546 -25.99 -4.37 19.70
CA ALA A 546 -25.31 -3.23 20.32
C ALA A 546 -25.77 -3.08 21.78
N ASP A 547 -25.12 -2.25 22.57
CA ASP A 547 -25.57 -1.92 23.92
C ASP A 547 -26.57 -0.73 23.88
N PHE A 548 -27.84 -1.04 23.62
CA PHE A 548 -28.90 -0.02 23.45
C PHE A 548 -29.33 0.66 24.75
N ASN A 549 -28.88 0.15 25.90
CA ASN A 549 -29.26 0.68 27.20
C ASN A 549 -28.07 1.18 28.03
N ASN A 550 -26.85 1.04 27.50
CA ASN A 550 -25.57 1.44 28.09
C ASN A 550 -25.29 0.76 29.45
N ASP A 551 -25.70 -0.51 29.61
CA ASP A 551 -25.42 -1.33 30.81
C ASP A 551 -24.18 -2.23 30.66
N GLY A 552 -23.44 -2.07 29.56
CA GLY A 552 -22.23 -2.80 29.23
C GLY A 552 -22.49 -4.22 28.70
N LYS A 553 -23.74 -4.54 28.33
CA LYS A 553 -24.14 -5.86 27.86
C LYS A 553 -24.75 -5.76 26.47
N MET A 554 -24.49 -6.77 25.66
CA MET A 554 -24.99 -6.79 24.29
C MET A 554 -26.50 -7.04 24.27
N ASP A 555 -27.22 -6.14 23.62
CA ASP A 555 -28.65 -6.25 23.32
C ASP A 555 -28.84 -6.63 21.83
N LEU A 556 -30.05 -7.04 21.46
CA LEU A 556 -30.41 -7.35 20.06
C LEU A 556 -31.58 -6.49 19.59
N ALA A 557 -31.51 -6.03 18.34
CA ALA A 557 -32.62 -5.41 17.63
C ALA A 557 -32.97 -6.21 16.37
N VAL A 558 -34.27 -6.41 16.13
CA VAL A 558 -34.79 -7.26 15.04
C VAL A 558 -35.86 -6.54 14.24
N ALA A 559 -35.67 -6.42 12.93
CA ALA A 559 -36.67 -5.87 12.01
C ALA A 559 -37.71 -6.93 11.63
N ASN A 560 -38.98 -6.71 11.99
CA ASN A 560 -40.08 -7.65 11.76
C ASN A 560 -40.99 -7.15 10.63
N SER A 561 -40.72 -7.62 9.42
CA SER A 561 -41.38 -7.15 8.20
C SER A 561 -42.89 -7.41 8.16
N GLY A 562 -43.35 -8.47 8.83
CA GLY A 562 -44.76 -8.90 8.82
C GLY A 562 -45.66 -8.14 9.79
N ASP A 563 -45.09 -7.58 10.86
CA ASP A 563 -45.83 -6.83 11.88
C ASP A 563 -45.56 -5.32 11.86
N ASN A 564 -44.62 -4.84 11.04
CA ASN A 564 -44.17 -3.44 11.00
C ASN A 564 -43.62 -2.97 12.37
N THR A 565 -42.82 -3.82 13.00
CA THR A 565 -42.23 -3.54 14.31
C THR A 565 -40.74 -3.83 14.33
N ILE A 566 -40.06 -3.27 15.32
CA ILE A 566 -38.71 -3.69 15.74
C ILE A 566 -38.85 -4.35 17.11
N THR A 567 -38.27 -5.54 17.28
CA THR A 567 -38.17 -6.19 18.60
C THR A 567 -36.81 -5.89 19.20
N ILE A 568 -36.79 -5.36 20.42
CA ILE A 568 -35.59 -5.16 21.23
C ILE A 568 -35.54 -6.20 22.33
N LEU A 569 -34.43 -6.94 22.40
CA LEU A 569 -34.15 -7.91 23.44
C LEU A 569 -32.96 -7.41 24.25
N HIS A 570 -33.20 -6.99 25.49
CA HIS A 570 -32.12 -6.54 26.37
C HIS A 570 -31.38 -7.73 27.00
N GLY A 571 -30.08 -7.78 26.79
CA GLY A 571 -29.19 -8.76 27.38
C GLY A 571 -29.16 -8.66 28.90
N ASN A 572 -28.90 -9.78 29.55
CA ASN A 572 -28.55 -9.80 30.97
C ASN A 572 -27.07 -10.08 31.22
N GLY A 573 -26.28 -10.26 30.16
CA GLY A 573 -24.83 -10.48 30.21
C GLY A 573 -24.43 -11.91 30.55
N ILE A 574 -25.38 -12.86 30.50
CA ILE A 574 -25.10 -14.30 30.64
C ILE A 574 -25.65 -15.08 29.43
N GLY A 575 -25.79 -14.42 28.27
CA GLY A 575 -26.28 -15.06 27.04
C GLY A 575 -27.80 -15.29 27.01
N THR A 576 -28.54 -14.62 27.89
CA THR A 576 -30.02 -14.64 27.88
C THR A 576 -30.58 -13.23 27.90
N PHE A 577 -31.84 -13.11 27.49
CA PHE A 577 -32.50 -11.82 27.29
C PHE A 577 -33.70 -11.65 28.24
N LYS A 578 -33.92 -10.40 28.66
CA LYS A 578 -35.11 -9.96 29.41
C LYS A 578 -36.34 -9.97 28.49
N ASN A 579 -37.50 -9.57 29.02
CA ASN A 579 -38.72 -9.44 28.23
C ASN A 579 -38.48 -8.56 26.99
N SER A 580 -38.91 -9.05 25.84
CA SER A 580 -38.82 -8.32 24.59
C SER A 580 -39.76 -7.12 24.59
N MET A 581 -39.31 -6.03 23.99
CA MET A 581 -40.13 -4.84 23.74
C MET A 581 -40.29 -4.63 22.25
N ASN A 582 -41.52 -4.42 21.80
CA ASN A 582 -41.82 -4.13 20.41
C ASN A 582 -42.09 -2.64 20.23
N TYR A 583 -41.41 -2.05 19.27
CA TYR A 583 -41.62 -0.67 18.85
C TYR A 583 -42.23 -0.67 17.46
N MET A 584 -43.26 0.16 17.25
CA MET A 584 -43.85 0.32 15.92
C MET A 584 -42.89 1.13 15.03
N THR A 585 -42.79 0.73 13.76
CA THR A 585 -42.03 1.43 12.72
C THR A 585 -42.91 1.57 11.47
N GLY A 586 -42.37 2.10 10.37
CA GLY A 586 -43.04 2.10 9.08
C GLY A 586 -43.28 0.71 8.49
N LYS A 587 -43.98 0.64 7.36
CA LYS A 587 -44.39 -0.64 6.75
C LYS A 587 -43.24 -1.39 6.11
N MET A 588 -43.23 -2.70 6.37
CA MET A 588 -42.28 -3.68 5.83
C MET A 588 -40.83 -3.26 6.11
N PRO A 589 -40.39 -3.23 7.39
CA PRO A 589 -39.00 -2.99 7.73
C PRO A 589 -38.13 -4.14 7.20
N ILE A 590 -37.09 -3.83 6.43
CA ILE A 590 -36.25 -4.84 5.76
C ILE A 590 -34.78 -4.84 6.17
N SER A 591 -34.28 -3.71 6.67
CA SER A 591 -32.89 -3.55 7.12
C SER A 591 -32.83 -2.58 8.29
N LEU A 592 -31.86 -2.78 9.18
CA LEU A 592 -31.57 -1.89 10.29
C LEU A 592 -30.05 -1.83 10.53
N ILE A 593 -29.58 -0.68 11.01
CA ILE A 593 -28.19 -0.48 11.44
C ILE A 593 -28.18 0.24 12.80
N SER A 594 -27.11 0.05 13.57
CA SER A 594 -26.86 0.76 14.82
C SER A 594 -25.74 1.79 14.67
N GLY A 595 -25.87 2.92 15.33
CA GLY A 595 -24.91 4.04 15.32
C GLY A 595 -25.30 5.08 16.35
N ASP A 596 -24.40 6.00 16.69
CA ASP A 596 -24.72 7.17 17.52
C ASP A 596 -25.18 8.30 16.60
N PHE A 597 -26.49 8.46 16.41
CA PHE A 597 -27.05 9.38 15.41
C PHE A 597 -27.37 10.77 15.99
N ASN A 598 -27.05 10.99 17.26
CA ASN A 598 -27.23 12.27 17.94
C ASN A 598 -26.05 12.67 18.83
N ASN A 599 -24.90 12.00 18.69
CA ASN A 599 -23.66 12.25 19.41
C ASN A 599 -23.79 12.23 20.93
N ASP A 600 -24.64 11.34 21.46
CA ASP A 600 -24.85 11.19 22.89
C ASP A 600 -24.17 9.97 23.52
N TYR A 601 -23.30 9.33 22.74
CA TYR A 601 -22.50 8.15 23.05
C TYR A 601 -23.35 6.92 23.40
N ARG A 602 -24.57 6.83 22.87
CA ARG A 602 -25.41 5.64 22.98
C ARG A 602 -25.76 5.12 21.60
N SER A 603 -25.97 3.80 21.51
CA SER A 603 -26.37 3.18 20.25
C SER A 603 -27.84 3.45 19.96
N ASP A 604 -28.09 4.12 18.86
CA ASP A 604 -29.41 4.35 18.27
C ASP A 604 -29.65 3.36 17.11
N LEU A 605 -30.82 3.46 16.46
CA LEU A 605 -31.17 2.62 15.31
C LEU A 605 -31.72 3.44 14.16
N ALA A 606 -31.27 3.12 12.95
CA ALA A 606 -31.89 3.57 11.69
C ALA A 606 -32.51 2.37 10.98
N VAL A 607 -33.80 2.47 10.62
CA VAL A 607 -34.57 1.35 10.06
C VAL A 607 -35.21 1.72 8.74
N ILE A 608 -34.94 0.91 7.71
CA ILE A 608 -35.52 1.08 6.37
C ILE A 608 -36.93 0.47 6.32
N ASN A 609 -37.93 1.29 5.98
CA ASN A 609 -39.31 0.86 5.79
C ASN A 609 -39.67 0.83 4.29
N TYR A 610 -39.48 -0.32 3.67
CA TYR A 610 -39.55 -0.49 2.22
C TYR A 610 -40.86 -0.02 1.58
N ARG A 611 -42.01 -0.29 2.22
CA ARG A 611 -43.34 0.02 1.63
C ARG A 611 -43.85 1.42 1.95
N ASP A 612 -43.32 2.04 2.99
CA ASP A 612 -43.68 3.41 3.37
C ASP A 612 -42.72 4.45 2.79
N ASN A 613 -41.64 4.04 2.11
CA ASN A 613 -40.61 4.92 1.56
C ASN A 613 -40.03 5.87 2.61
N THR A 614 -39.74 5.33 3.80
CA THR A 614 -39.21 6.10 4.93
C THR A 614 -38.07 5.38 5.61
N ILE A 615 -37.27 6.16 6.33
CA ILE A 615 -36.36 5.66 7.36
C ILE A 615 -36.86 6.13 8.71
N SER A 616 -36.96 5.21 9.66
CA SER A 616 -37.29 5.50 11.06
C SER A 616 -36.02 5.55 11.89
N ILE A 617 -35.77 6.68 12.55
CA ILE A 617 -34.68 6.86 13.51
C ILE A 617 -35.23 6.66 14.92
N PHE A 618 -34.66 5.71 15.64
CA PHE A 618 -34.99 5.42 17.03
C PHE A 618 -33.82 5.83 17.92
N LEU A 619 -34.01 6.93 18.66
CA LEU A 619 -33.03 7.40 19.64
C LEU A 619 -33.20 6.66 20.96
N SER A 620 -32.08 6.21 21.52
CA SER A 620 -31.99 5.47 22.75
C SER A 620 -32.05 6.41 23.97
N ASN A 621 -32.90 6.09 24.94
CA ASN A 621 -32.95 6.81 26.22
C ASN A 621 -32.04 6.14 27.25
N LYS A 622 -31.63 6.91 28.27
CA LYS A 622 -30.87 6.43 29.43
C LYS A 622 -31.50 5.26 30.21
N ASN A 623 -32.80 4.98 30.00
CA ASN A 623 -33.51 3.88 30.65
C ASN A 623 -33.61 2.62 29.76
N GLY A 624 -32.91 2.60 28.61
CA GLY A 624 -32.92 1.50 27.65
C GLY A 624 -34.16 1.44 26.75
N ARG A 625 -35.06 2.43 26.81
CA ARG A 625 -36.21 2.52 25.91
C ARG A 625 -35.90 3.42 24.74
N PHE A 626 -36.50 3.15 23.59
CA PHE A 626 -36.44 4.08 22.47
C PHE A 626 -37.52 5.16 22.58
N GLN A 627 -37.18 6.35 22.10
CA GLN A 627 -38.14 7.43 21.92
C GLN A 627 -39.17 7.07 20.83
N THR A 628 -40.17 7.92 20.66
CA THR A 628 -41.05 7.78 19.47
C THR A 628 -40.19 8.02 18.24
N PRO A 629 -40.21 7.11 17.24
CA PRO A 629 -39.33 7.24 16.09
C PRO A 629 -39.68 8.46 15.27
N ILE A 630 -38.64 9.10 14.74
CA ILE A 630 -38.79 10.16 13.75
C ILE A 630 -38.66 9.50 12.37
N ASN A 631 -39.65 9.74 11.52
CA ASN A 631 -39.67 9.17 10.17
C ASN A 631 -39.25 10.23 9.16
N TYR A 632 -38.25 9.89 8.36
CA TYR A 632 -37.78 10.71 7.24
C TYR A 632 -38.21 10.05 5.94
N THR A 633 -38.91 10.81 5.11
CA THR A 633 -39.26 10.36 3.75
C THR A 633 -38.00 10.28 2.91
N VAL A 634 -37.85 9.19 2.16
CA VAL A 634 -36.78 8.97 1.19
C VAL A 634 -37.39 8.56 -0.16
N GLY A 635 -36.56 8.19 -1.12
CA GLY A 635 -37.03 7.69 -2.42
C GLY A 635 -37.85 6.40 -2.34
N ASN A 636 -38.41 6.01 -3.48
CA ASN A 636 -39.28 4.84 -3.55
C ASN A 636 -38.53 3.51 -3.43
N GLY A 637 -39.01 2.63 -2.55
CA GLY A 637 -38.44 1.31 -2.31
C GLY A 637 -37.02 1.36 -1.76
N PRO A 638 -36.76 2.02 -0.62
CA PRO A 638 -35.44 2.04 -0.02
C PRO A 638 -34.97 0.61 0.28
N SER A 639 -33.75 0.25 -0.12
CA SER A 639 -33.26 -1.15 -0.14
C SER A 639 -32.01 -1.39 0.70
N CYS A 640 -31.13 -0.40 0.82
CA CYS A 640 -29.87 -0.46 1.57
C CYS A 640 -29.59 0.89 2.22
N ILE A 641 -28.84 0.87 3.32
CA ILE A 641 -28.45 2.04 4.10
C ILE A 641 -26.96 1.93 4.43
N ALA A 642 -26.23 3.01 4.21
CA ALA A 642 -24.85 3.18 4.65
C ALA A 642 -24.79 4.37 5.61
N SER A 643 -23.97 4.26 6.67
CA SER A 643 -23.74 5.34 7.62
C SER A 643 -22.29 5.78 7.59
N GLY A 644 -22.04 7.07 7.70
CA GLY A 644 -20.71 7.66 7.72
C GLY A 644 -20.80 9.17 7.82
N ASP A 645 -19.69 9.82 8.11
CA ASP A 645 -19.58 11.28 8.13
C ASP A 645 -19.36 11.79 6.69
N PHE A 646 -20.43 12.06 5.95
CA PHE A 646 -20.37 12.44 4.53
C PHE A 646 -20.08 13.94 4.33
N ASN A 647 -20.24 14.75 5.38
CA ASN A 647 -20.01 16.20 5.36
C ASN A 647 -18.82 16.66 6.24
N SER A 648 -18.05 15.71 6.77
CA SER A 648 -16.87 15.96 7.61
C SER A 648 -17.15 16.82 8.85
N ASP A 649 -18.36 16.75 9.40
CA ASP A 649 -18.76 17.49 10.61
C ASP A 649 -18.55 16.69 11.91
N GLY A 650 -18.10 15.44 11.79
CA GLY A 650 -17.86 14.51 12.89
C GLY A 650 -19.10 13.75 13.34
N GLU A 651 -20.23 13.89 12.65
CA GLU A 651 -21.49 13.21 12.96
C GLU A 651 -21.81 12.11 11.95
N LEU A 652 -22.62 11.13 12.36
CA LEU A 652 -23.04 10.06 11.46
C LEU A 652 -24.22 10.49 10.60
N ASP A 653 -23.98 10.65 9.30
CA ASP A 653 -24.98 10.83 8.27
C ASP A 653 -25.45 9.47 7.70
N LEU A 654 -26.48 9.50 6.86
CA LEU A 654 -27.05 8.32 6.20
C LEU A 654 -27.17 8.51 4.69
N ALA A 655 -26.67 7.53 3.94
CA ALA A 655 -26.92 7.37 2.51
C ALA A 655 -27.85 6.18 2.27
N VAL A 656 -28.80 6.33 1.35
CA VAL A 656 -29.90 5.37 1.17
C VAL A 656 -30.12 5.08 -0.31
N SER A 657 -30.03 3.81 -0.68
CA SER A 657 -30.33 3.36 -2.03
C SER A 657 -31.83 3.11 -2.19
N ASN A 658 -32.41 3.61 -3.28
CA ASN A 658 -33.82 3.43 -3.60
C ASN A 658 -33.95 2.55 -4.84
N GLN A 659 -34.57 1.38 -4.71
CA GLN A 659 -34.58 0.40 -5.83
C GLN A 659 -35.70 0.66 -6.84
N ASN A 660 -36.70 1.47 -6.50
CA ASN A 660 -37.79 1.83 -7.40
C ASN A 660 -37.67 3.27 -7.91
N GLU A 661 -36.54 3.93 -7.68
CA GLU A 661 -36.28 5.30 -8.10
C GLU A 661 -34.79 5.52 -8.37
N ASN A 662 -34.45 6.38 -9.33
CA ASN A 662 -33.06 6.59 -9.74
C ASN A 662 -32.36 7.63 -8.86
N ILE A 663 -32.48 7.50 -7.54
CA ILE A 663 -31.91 8.45 -6.57
C ILE A 663 -31.24 7.74 -5.39
N ILE A 664 -30.17 8.34 -4.88
CA ILE A 664 -29.66 8.11 -3.53
C ILE A 664 -30.21 9.23 -2.65
N SER A 665 -30.84 8.87 -1.53
CA SER A 665 -31.30 9.85 -0.55
C SER A 665 -30.21 10.03 0.52
N MET A 666 -29.72 11.25 0.67
CA MET A 666 -28.76 11.66 1.69
C MET A 666 -29.49 12.32 2.85
N LEU A 667 -29.31 11.82 4.07
CA LEU A 667 -29.85 12.42 5.28
C LEU A 667 -28.67 12.86 6.13
N LEU A 668 -28.44 14.17 6.20
CA LEU A 668 -27.39 14.75 7.01
C LEU A 668 -27.87 14.98 8.44
N SER A 669 -27.03 14.69 9.42
CA SER A 669 -27.31 14.96 10.83
C SER A 669 -27.34 16.47 11.11
N ASN A 670 -28.00 16.88 12.20
CA ASN A 670 -27.97 18.27 12.72
C ASN A 670 -27.36 18.38 14.11
N GLY A 671 -26.81 17.28 14.65
CA GLY A 671 -26.23 17.20 16.00
C GLY A 671 -27.20 17.32 17.16
N SER A 672 -28.48 17.54 16.86
CA SER A 672 -29.53 17.82 17.83
C SER A 672 -30.73 16.90 17.64
N GLU A 673 -30.51 15.59 17.71
CA GLU A 673 -31.54 14.53 17.68
C GLU A 673 -32.32 14.36 16.36
N THR A 674 -32.01 15.14 15.33
CA THR A 674 -32.76 15.14 14.05
C THR A 674 -31.86 15.19 12.83
N PHE A 675 -32.31 14.57 11.74
CA PHE A 675 -31.73 14.69 10.41
C PHE A 675 -32.39 15.82 9.62
N GLN A 676 -31.66 16.36 8.65
CA GLN A 676 -32.20 17.25 7.64
C GLN A 676 -33.20 16.52 6.74
N ILE A 677 -34.01 17.30 6.01
CA ILE A 677 -34.82 16.74 4.92
C ILE A 677 -33.86 16.10 3.91
N SER A 678 -34.19 14.88 3.46
CA SER A 678 -33.31 14.14 2.57
C SER A 678 -32.97 14.95 1.30
N VAL A 679 -31.70 15.08 0.99
CA VAL A 679 -31.22 15.62 -0.28
C VAL A 679 -31.02 14.47 -1.24
N ASN A 680 -31.61 14.55 -2.42
CA ASN A 680 -31.57 13.45 -3.39
C ASN A 680 -30.47 13.69 -4.41
N TYR A 681 -29.56 12.73 -4.53
CA TYR A 681 -28.59 12.65 -5.62
C TYR A 681 -29.14 11.75 -6.72
N THR A 682 -29.26 12.27 -7.95
CA THR A 682 -29.78 11.49 -9.07
C THR A 682 -28.69 10.58 -9.61
N VAL A 683 -28.96 9.28 -9.63
CA VAL A 683 -28.10 8.26 -10.23
C VAL A 683 -28.67 7.82 -11.57
N ARG A 684 -27.88 7.09 -12.35
CA ARG A 684 -28.25 6.68 -13.71
C ARG A 684 -29.53 5.83 -13.76
N GLN A 685 -29.71 4.95 -12.78
CA GLN A 685 -30.84 4.03 -12.68
C GLN A 685 -31.05 3.54 -11.23
N SER A 686 -32.09 2.75 -11.01
CA SER A 686 -32.43 2.12 -9.73
C SER A 686 -31.22 1.45 -9.07
N SER A 687 -30.83 1.99 -7.92
CA SER A 687 -29.78 1.44 -7.06
C SER A 687 -30.30 0.28 -6.21
N ARG A 688 -29.53 -0.81 -6.15
CA ARG A 688 -29.86 -2.01 -5.37
C ARG A 688 -29.14 -2.02 -4.02
N PHE A 689 -27.85 -1.69 -4.03
CA PHE A 689 -26.96 -1.77 -2.88
C PHE A 689 -25.95 -0.63 -2.94
N ILE A 690 -25.49 -0.18 -1.77
CA ILE A 690 -24.46 0.85 -1.63
C ILE A 690 -23.46 0.44 -0.56
N THR A 691 -22.21 0.88 -0.71
CA THR A 691 -21.21 0.86 0.37
C THR A 691 -20.45 2.17 0.36
N SER A 692 -19.97 2.57 1.53
CA SER A 692 -19.30 3.85 1.74
C SER A 692 -17.87 3.63 2.22
N GLY A 693 -16.97 4.52 1.81
CA GLY A 693 -15.55 4.46 2.13
C GLY A 693 -14.79 5.54 1.39
N ASP A 694 -13.53 5.78 1.73
CA ASP A 694 -12.66 6.69 0.98
C ASP A 694 -12.00 5.89 -0.17
N PHE A 695 -12.56 5.97 -1.38
CA PHE A 695 -12.12 5.14 -2.51
C PHE A 695 -11.07 5.85 -3.38
N ASN A 696 -10.91 7.16 -3.24
CA ASN A 696 -9.90 7.95 -3.93
C ASN A 696 -8.76 8.44 -3.00
N ASN A 697 -8.80 8.10 -1.70
CA ASN A 697 -7.85 8.51 -0.65
C ASN A 697 -7.81 10.04 -0.42
N ASP A 698 -8.91 10.75 -0.64
CA ASP A 698 -9.01 12.19 -0.41
C ASP A 698 -9.44 12.56 1.03
N ASN A 699 -9.60 11.56 1.89
CA ASN A 699 -10.12 11.63 3.25
C ASN A 699 -11.58 12.10 3.36
N LYS A 700 -12.34 12.03 2.26
CA LYS A 700 -13.79 12.23 2.25
C LYS A 700 -14.47 10.90 1.98
N LEU A 701 -15.69 10.80 2.48
CA LEU A 701 -16.46 9.57 2.36
C LEU A 701 -17.16 9.53 0.99
N ASP A 702 -16.73 8.58 0.15
CA ASP A 702 -17.31 8.29 -1.15
C ASP A 702 -18.42 7.22 -1.03
N LEU A 703 -19.16 7.03 -2.13
CA LEU A 703 -20.21 6.02 -2.22
C LEU A 703 -20.08 5.18 -3.48
N VAL A 704 -19.97 3.86 -3.31
CA VAL A 704 -20.12 2.90 -4.41
C VAL A 704 -21.58 2.50 -4.52
N VAL A 705 -22.14 2.65 -5.72
CA VAL A 705 -23.52 2.34 -6.07
C VAL A 705 -23.56 1.17 -7.04
N VAL A 706 -24.31 0.14 -6.64
CA VAL A 706 -24.63 -1.02 -7.46
C VAL A 706 -26.06 -0.91 -7.97
N TYR A 707 -26.25 -1.14 -9.27
CA TYR A 707 -27.56 -1.00 -9.90
C TYR A 707 -28.28 -2.34 -10.11
N TYR A 708 -29.62 -2.29 -10.17
CA TYR A 708 -30.43 -3.47 -10.42
C TYR A 708 -30.23 -3.99 -11.86
N ASN A 709 -29.90 -5.28 -12.01
CA ASN A 709 -29.73 -5.95 -13.30
C ASN A 709 -28.70 -5.33 -14.26
N ASP A 710 -27.77 -4.52 -13.75
CA ASP A 710 -26.74 -3.87 -14.57
C ASP A 710 -25.35 -4.39 -14.24
N ASN A 711 -24.46 -4.28 -15.22
CA ASN A 711 -23.05 -4.61 -15.09
C ASN A 711 -22.18 -3.36 -14.94
N THR A 712 -22.78 -2.22 -14.59
CA THR A 712 -22.03 -1.01 -14.24
C THR A 712 -22.08 -0.75 -12.74
N ILE A 713 -20.93 -0.38 -12.19
CA ILE A 713 -20.74 0.06 -10.80
C ILE A 713 -20.41 1.54 -10.86
N ASN A 714 -21.03 2.36 -10.02
CA ASN A 714 -20.78 3.79 -10.03
C ASN A 714 -20.15 4.22 -8.71
N VAL A 715 -19.01 4.89 -8.76
CA VAL A 715 -18.37 5.48 -7.58
C VAL A 715 -18.65 6.96 -7.61
N LEU A 716 -19.36 7.43 -6.60
CA LEU A 716 -19.70 8.82 -6.37
C LEU A 716 -18.67 9.40 -5.40
N TYR A 717 -17.91 10.41 -5.84
CA TYR A 717 -16.89 11.03 -5.01
C TYR A 717 -17.51 12.07 -4.09
N GLY A 718 -17.29 11.89 -2.81
CA GLY A 718 -17.79 12.77 -1.76
C GLY A 718 -17.19 14.16 -1.92
N ASP A 719 -18.04 15.19 -1.89
CA ASP A 719 -17.55 16.57 -1.88
C ASP A 719 -17.10 17.01 -0.47
N GLY A 720 -17.42 16.20 0.55
CA GLY A 720 -17.17 16.50 1.95
C GLY A 720 -18.17 17.51 2.54
N ASN A 721 -19.27 17.78 1.86
CA ASN A 721 -20.39 18.60 2.31
C ASN A 721 -21.71 17.80 2.33
N GLY A 722 -21.63 16.46 2.31
CA GLY A 722 -22.79 15.58 2.32
C GLY A 722 -23.37 15.28 0.93
N MET A 723 -22.68 15.72 -0.14
CA MET A 723 -23.08 15.48 -1.53
C MET A 723 -21.91 14.92 -2.34
N PHE A 724 -22.10 14.78 -3.66
CA PHE A 724 -21.10 14.22 -4.56
C PHE A 724 -20.80 15.20 -5.71
N GLU A 725 -19.51 15.48 -5.93
CA GLU A 725 -19.06 16.43 -6.95
C GLU A 725 -18.89 15.77 -8.32
N ASN A 726 -18.35 14.55 -8.33
CA ASN A 726 -18.05 13.78 -9.52
C ASN A 726 -18.44 12.32 -9.35
N SER A 727 -18.52 11.60 -10.46
CA SER A 727 -18.69 10.16 -10.40
C SER A 727 -18.02 9.45 -11.56
N ILE A 728 -17.68 8.18 -11.35
CA ILE A 728 -17.14 7.31 -12.39
C ILE A 728 -17.91 6.00 -12.46
N ASN A 729 -18.05 5.47 -13.67
CA ASN A 729 -18.66 4.17 -13.91
C ASN A 729 -17.60 3.13 -14.29
N PHE A 730 -17.66 1.96 -13.65
CA PHE A 730 -16.91 0.77 -13.99
C PHE A 730 -17.83 -0.25 -14.61
N THR A 731 -17.46 -0.76 -15.77
CA THR A 731 -18.17 -1.90 -16.35
C THR A 731 -17.48 -3.18 -15.90
N ILE A 732 -18.22 -4.03 -15.22
CA ILE A 732 -17.80 -5.38 -14.87
C ILE A 732 -18.37 -6.38 -15.88
N ASP A 733 -17.83 -7.60 -15.87
CA ASP A 733 -18.17 -8.63 -16.85
C ASP A 733 -19.59 -9.22 -16.69
N ARG A 734 -20.24 -8.99 -15.54
CA ARG A 734 -21.49 -9.62 -15.12
C ARG A 734 -22.38 -8.65 -14.37
N LYS A 735 -23.65 -9.01 -14.18
CA LYS A 735 -24.59 -8.14 -13.44
C LYS A 735 -24.24 -8.18 -11.96
N ALA A 736 -24.29 -7.03 -11.29
CA ALA A 736 -23.97 -6.93 -9.88
C ALA A 736 -25.20 -7.15 -8.98
N TYR A 737 -25.00 -7.86 -7.87
CA TYR A 737 -26.04 -8.14 -6.86
C TYR A 737 -25.84 -7.32 -5.58
N PHE A 738 -24.63 -7.35 -5.01
CA PHE A 738 -24.17 -6.46 -3.95
C PHE A 738 -22.65 -6.32 -4.01
N VAL A 739 -22.11 -5.40 -3.22
CA VAL A 739 -20.68 -5.09 -3.13
C VAL A 739 -20.21 -5.10 -1.67
N ILE A 740 -18.97 -5.51 -1.46
CA ILE A 740 -18.23 -5.38 -0.20
C ILE A 740 -16.93 -4.63 -0.50
N SER A 741 -16.47 -3.81 0.42
CA SER A 741 -15.21 -3.07 0.33
C SER A 741 -14.28 -3.39 1.49
N ASP A 742 -13.00 -3.63 1.21
CA ASP A 742 -11.92 -3.81 2.19
C ASP A 742 -10.56 -3.74 1.48
N ASP A 743 -9.47 -3.64 2.22
CA ASP A 743 -8.10 -3.67 1.69
C ASP A 743 -7.63 -5.14 1.52
N PHE A 744 -7.73 -5.67 0.31
CA PHE A 744 -7.49 -7.08 -0.01
C PHE A 744 -6.01 -7.39 -0.29
N ASN A 745 -5.23 -6.37 -0.69
CA ASN A 745 -3.81 -6.50 -1.01
C ASN A 745 -2.88 -5.89 0.08
N ASN A 746 -3.44 -5.34 1.16
CA ASN A 746 -2.76 -4.61 2.23
C ASN A 746 -1.99 -3.37 1.76
N ASP A 747 -2.45 -2.70 0.70
CA ASP A 747 -1.86 -1.45 0.21
C ASP A 747 -2.46 -0.19 0.87
N LYS A 748 -3.38 -0.40 1.83
CA LYS A 748 -4.15 0.60 2.57
C LYS A 748 -5.22 1.32 1.75
N LYS A 749 -5.56 0.81 0.57
CA LYS A 749 -6.62 1.33 -0.28
C LYS A 749 -7.79 0.37 -0.25
N LEU A 750 -8.99 0.92 -0.38
CA LEU A 750 -10.19 0.11 -0.41
C LEU A 750 -10.32 -0.55 -1.78
N ASP A 751 -10.41 -1.89 -1.78
CA ASP A 751 -10.77 -2.70 -2.93
C ASP A 751 -12.29 -2.96 -2.95
N LEU A 752 -12.82 -3.42 -4.09
CA LEU A 752 -14.22 -3.80 -4.24
C LEU A 752 -14.37 -5.26 -4.64
N ILE A 753 -15.23 -5.97 -3.92
CA ILE A 753 -15.70 -7.32 -4.24
C ILE A 753 -17.18 -7.23 -4.60
N ILE A 754 -17.48 -7.49 -5.87
CA ILE A 754 -18.85 -7.51 -6.39
C ILE A 754 -19.30 -8.95 -6.50
N VAL A 755 -20.38 -9.26 -5.79
CA VAL A 755 -21.09 -10.52 -5.97
C VAL A 755 -22.03 -10.38 -7.16
N ASN A 756 -21.87 -11.25 -8.16
CA ASN A 756 -22.64 -11.14 -9.39
C ASN A 756 -23.99 -11.86 -9.27
N ASP A 757 -25.03 -11.29 -9.86
CA ASP A 757 -26.40 -11.78 -9.77
C ASP A 757 -26.60 -13.02 -10.64
N GLU A 758 -27.03 -14.12 -10.01
CA GLU A 758 -27.37 -15.43 -10.61
C GLU A 758 -26.28 -16.11 -11.47
N ASP A 759 -25.18 -15.40 -11.75
CA ASP A 759 -24.00 -15.88 -12.43
C ASP A 759 -23.00 -16.36 -11.40
N LYS A 760 -22.48 -17.56 -11.62
CA LYS A 760 -21.57 -18.32 -10.75
C LYS A 760 -20.21 -17.62 -10.58
N SER A 761 -20.20 -16.38 -10.09
CA SER A 761 -19.03 -15.54 -10.12
C SER A 761 -19.08 -14.36 -9.15
N ILE A 762 -17.88 -13.84 -8.88
CA ILE A 762 -17.66 -12.51 -8.33
C ILE A 762 -16.71 -11.73 -9.24
N SER A 763 -16.74 -10.42 -9.16
CA SER A 763 -15.78 -9.51 -9.80
C SER A 763 -15.01 -8.76 -8.73
N ILE A 764 -13.69 -8.69 -8.84
CA ILE A 764 -12.85 -7.91 -7.92
C ILE A 764 -12.21 -6.75 -8.68
N LEU A 765 -12.23 -5.57 -8.07
CA LEU A 765 -11.53 -4.37 -8.51
C LEU A 765 -10.58 -3.92 -7.39
N LEU A 766 -9.30 -3.76 -7.70
CA LEU A 766 -8.30 -3.34 -6.72
C LEU A 766 -8.12 -1.83 -6.74
N GLY A 767 -8.14 -1.21 -5.55
CA GLY A 767 -7.88 0.18 -5.26
C GLY A 767 -6.46 0.60 -5.66
N VAL A 768 -6.30 1.81 -6.19
CA VAL A 768 -5.02 2.37 -6.63
C VAL A 768 -5.03 3.89 -6.48
N GLU A 769 -3.87 4.49 -6.15
CA GLU A 769 -3.76 5.97 -6.04
C GLU A 769 -3.77 6.60 -7.43
N ASN A 770 -3.18 5.92 -8.42
CA ASN A 770 -2.89 6.46 -9.73
C ASN A 770 -2.89 5.31 -10.75
N ALA A 771 -4.03 4.67 -11.03
CA ALA A 771 -4.02 3.78 -12.17
C ALA A 771 -3.76 4.59 -13.45
N THR A 772 -2.86 4.07 -14.27
CA THR A 772 -2.83 4.35 -15.70
C THR A 772 -4.21 4.06 -16.23
N THR A 773 -4.98 5.09 -16.53
CA THR A 773 -6.36 4.93 -16.95
C THR A 773 -6.42 5.48 -18.34
N PHE A 774 -6.88 4.63 -19.25
CA PHE A 774 -7.03 4.99 -20.64
C PHE A 774 -8.51 5.17 -20.94
N GLU A 775 -8.86 6.23 -21.67
CA GLU A 775 -10.24 6.42 -22.13
C GLU A 775 -10.71 5.26 -23.04
N ILE A 776 -12.03 5.16 -23.25
CA ILE A 776 -12.62 4.22 -24.21
C ILE A 776 -12.02 4.51 -25.60
N PRO A 777 -11.47 3.51 -26.31
CA PRO A 777 -10.62 3.77 -27.46
C PRO A 777 -11.38 4.33 -28.67
N MET A 778 -10.78 5.32 -29.33
CA MET A 778 -11.24 5.82 -30.64
C MET A 778 -10.80 4.88 -31.77
N LYS A 779 -11.67 4.66 -32.78
CA LYS A 779 -11.48 3.66 -33.85
C LYS A 779 -11.29 4.29 -35.24
N TYR A 780 -10.27 3.83 -35.98
CA TYR A 780 -9.97 4.28 -37.37
C TYR A 780 -9.82 3.10 -38.36
N ARG A 781 -10.04 3.35 -39.67
CA ARG A 781 -9.95 2.35 -40.76
C ARG A 781 -8.84 2.74 -41.75
N LEU A 782 -7.97 1.78 -42.10
CA LEU A 782 -6.94 1.91 -43.13
C LEU A 782 -7.41 1.23 -44.44
N ASP A 783 -7.03 1.78 -45.60
CA ASP A 783 -7.51 1.34 -46.92
C ASP A 783 -6.72 0.16 -47.54
N ASN A 784 -5.51 -0.13 -47.04
CA ASN A 784 -4.66 -1.28 -47.44
C ASN A 784 -3.93 -1.86 -46.21
N GLU A 785 -3.51 -3.14 -46.27
CA GLU A 785 -2.69 -3.76 -45.22
C GLU A 785 -1.27 -3.17 -45.25
N GLY A 786 -0.93 -2.39 -44.21
CA GLY A 786 0.43 -1.90 -43.98
C GLY A 786 1.21 -2.88 -43.09
N VAL A 787 2.44 -3.21 -43.48
CA VAL A 787 3.31 -4.15 -42.75
C VAL A 787 3.97 -3.48 -41.54
N ALA A 788 4.43 -2.24 -41.73
CA ALA A 788 5.03 -1.39 -40.71
C ALA A 788 4.90 0.09 -41.11
N MET A 789 4.96 0.99 -40.13
CA MET A 789 4.85 2.43 -40.35
C MET A 789 5.69 3.23 -39.36
N THR A 790 6.12 4.41 -39.75
CA THR A 790 6.73 5.43 -38.90
C THR A 790 6.21 6.80 -39.29
N SER A 791 6.28 7.77 -38.38
CA SER A 791 5.74 9.11 -38.59
C SER A 791 6.75 10.14 -38.12
N ASP A 792 6.99 11.16 -38.95
CA ASP A 792 7.84 12.31 -38.65
C ASP A 792 7.53 13.45 -39.61
N ASN A 793 8.14 14.61 -39.44
CA ASN A 793 7.97 15.79 -40.29
C ASN A 793 8.96 15.74 -41.48
N PHE A 794 8.73 14.85 -42.45
CA PHE A 794 9.66 14.59 -43.56
C PHE A 794 9.89 15.80 -44.49
N ASN A 795 8.98 16.76 -44.51
CA ASN A 795 9.05 17.95 -45.37
C ASN A 795 9.26 19.28 -44.60
N ASN A 796 9.50 19.22 -43.29
CA ASN A 796 9.66 20.38 -42.42
C ASN A 796 8.47 21.38 -42.43
N ASP A 797 7.24 20.93 -42.68
CA ASP A 797 6.03 21.77 -42.67
C ASP A 797 5.33 21.84 -41.29
N ASN A 798 5.93 21.22 -40.27
CA ASN A 798 5.43 21.08 -38.89
C ASN A 798 4.14 20.26 -38.78
N LYS A 799 3.86 19.41 -39.76
CA LYS A 799 2.86 18.35 -39.66
C LYS A 799 3.56 17.00 -39.63
N MET A 800 2.91 16.03 -38.99
CA MET A 800 3.38 14.65 -38.98
C MET A 800 3.02 13.99 -40.31
N ASP A 801 4.03 13.65 -41.10
CA ASP A 801 3.94 12.84 -42.30
C ASP A 801 4.05 11.34 -41.96
N LEU A 802 3.79 10.47 -42.95
CA LEU A 802 3.77 9.02 -42.73
C LEU A 802 4.60 8.29 -43.79
N ALA A 803 5.43 7.36 -43.34
CA ALA A 803 6.13 6.41 -44.19
C ALA A 803 5.58 5.00 -43.92
N VAL A 804 5.07 4.34 -44.96
CA VAL A 804 4.38 3.04 -44.85
C VAL A 804 5.06 2.00 -45.72
N ILE A 805 5.39 0.84 -45.14
CA ILE A 805 5.74 -0.36 -45.89
C ILE A 805 4.46 -1.08 -46.30
N THR A 806 4.30 -1.33 -47.59
CA THR A 806 3.20 -2.15 -48.14
C THR A 806 3.66 -3.59 -48.40
N ASP A 807 2.69 -4.52 -48.51
CA ASP A 807 2.93 -5.93 -48.81
C ASP A 807 3.67 -6.17 -50.15
N ASP A 808 3.67 -5.18 -51.04
CA ASP A 808 4.36 -5.22 -52.34
C ASP A 808 5.84 -4.79 -52.25
N ASN A 809 6.41 -4.67 -51.04
CA ASN A 809 7.77 -4.20 -50.77
C ASN A 809 8.03 -2.77 -51.24
N ILE A 810 7.01 -1.92 -51.14
CA ILE A 810 7.08 -0.50 -51.47
C ILE A 810 7.07 0.30 -50.18
N VAL A 811 7.99 1.25 -50.05
CA VAL A 811 7.91 2.30 -49.03
C VAL A 811 7.22 3.50 -49.66
N SER A 812 6.01 3.80 -49.20
CA SER A 812 5.20 4.94 -49.64
C SER A 812 5.35 6.08 -48.65
N ILE A 813 5.70 7.27 -49.14
CA ILE A 813 5.77 8.51 -48.37
C ILE A 813 4.50 9.32 -48.61
N LEU A 814 3.83 9.65 -47.52
CA LEU A 814 2.53 10.29 -47.47
C LEU A 814 2.67 11.60 -46.69
N LEU A 815 2.59 12.75 -47.37
CA LEU A 815 2.72 14.07 -46.73
C LEU A 815 1.35 14.57 -46.25
N ALA A 816 1.30 15.15 -45.06
CA ALA A 816 0.06 15.62 -44.45
C ALA A 816 -0.50 16.86 -45.14
N ASN A 817 -1.74 16.77 -45.63
CA ASN A 817 -2.45 17.89 -46.25
C ASN A 817 -3.28 18.71 -45.24
N GLU A 818 -3.67 19.93 -45.61
CA GLU A 818 -4.39 20.87 -44.73
C GLU A 818 -5.78 20.38 -44.28
N ASN A 819 -6.29 19.30 -44.88
CA ASN A 819 -7.62 18.76 -44.60
C ASN A 819 -7.58 17.54 -43.66
N GLY A 820 -6.42 17.23 -43.07
CA GLY A 820 -6.24 16.08 -42.19
C GLY A 820 -6.18 14.73 -42.92
N GLY A 821 -5.91 14.75 -44.24
CA GLY A 821 -5.56 13.57 -45.02
C GLY A 821 -4.09 13.59 -45.42
N PHE A 822 -3.67 12.59 -46.21
CA PHE A 822 -2.31 12.53 -46.73
C PHE A 822 -2.30 12.48 -48.27
N ASP A 823 -1.35 13.21 -48.87
CA ASP A 823 -1.08 13.15 -50.30
C ASP A 823 0.12 12.21 -50.53
N ASN A 824 0.01 11.23 -51.44
CA ASN A 824 1.13 10.35 -51.78
C ASN A 824 2.14 11.12 -52.65
N VAL A 825 3.39 11.17 -52.19
CA VAL A 825 4.44 11.98 -52.83
C VAL A 825 5.48 11.11 -53.51
N ASN A 826 6.00 10.08 -52.84
CA ASN A 826 7.06 9.24 -53.39
C ASN A 826 6.89 7.77 -52.99
N ASN A 827 7.21 6.86 -53.90
CA ASN A 827 7.24 5.42 -53.65
C ASN A 827 8.63 4.85 -53.96
N TYR A 828 9.23 4.14 -53.01
CA TYR A 828 10.53 3.49 -53.14
C TYR A 828 10.33 1.98 -53.21
N ASN A 829 10.72 1.37 -54.33
CA ASN A 829 10.58 -0.07 -54.55
C ASN A 829 11.82 -0.82 -54.07
N PHE A 830 11.61 -1.91 -53.33
CA PHE A 830 12.67 -2.79 -52.88
C PHE A 830 12.55 -4.18 -53.51
N ASP A 831 13.70 -4.85 -53.65
CA ASP A 831 13.84 -6.16 -54.30
C ASP A 831 13.58 -7.35 -53.37
N THR A 832 13.22 -7.08 -52.11
CA THR A 832 13.17 -8.05 -51.02
C THR A 832 12.12 -7.67 -50.00
N MET A 833 11.72 -8.63 -49.18
CA MET A 833 10.71 -8.44 -48.15
C MET A 833 11.19 -7.45 -47.07
N LEU A 834 10.38 -6.41 -46.83
CA LEU A 834 10.62 -5.41 -45.79
C LEU A 834 9.79 -5.73 -44.54
N TYR A 835 10.28 -5.41 -43.34
CA TYR A 835 9.60 -5.78 -42.09
C TYR A 835 9.39 -4.63 -41.10
N SER A 836 10.32 -3.69 -41.03
CA SER A 836 10.27 -2.55 -40.11
C SER A 836 10.92 -1.32 -40.75
N ILE A 837 10.38 -0.16 -40.38
CA ILE A 837 10.86 1.17 -40.78
C ILE A 837 10.88 2.07 -39.53
N ILE A 838 11.94 2.87 -39.38
CA ILE A 838 12.01 3.97 -38.41
C ILE A 838 12.50 5.23 -39.10
N SER A 839 12.22 6.38 -38.48
CA SER A 839 12.62 7.70 -38.94
C SER A 839 13.49 8.38 -37.88
N SER A 840 14.58 9.00 -38.31
CA SER A 840 15.46 9.83 -37.47
C SER A 840 16.50 10.55 -38.32
N ASP A 841 17.22 11.53 -37.77
CA ASP A 841 18.30 12.24 -38.45
C ASP A 841 19.65 11.49 -38.29
N PHE A 842 19.91 10.50 -39.15
CA PHE A 842 21.07 9.60 -39.01
C PHE A 842 22.39 10.25 -39.42
N ASN A 843 22.35 11.32 -40.22
CA ASN A 843 23.54 12.03 -40.68
C ASN A 843 23.76 13.39 -39.98
N ASN A 844 22.86 13.78 -39.06
CA ASN A 844 22.87 15.02 -38.29
C ASN A 844 22.80 16.28 -39.18
N ASP A 845 22.01 16.24 -40.26
CA ASP A 845 21.82 17.36 -41.18
C ASP A 845 20.53 18.17 -40.93
N ASN A 846 19.76 17.82 -39.89
CA ASN A 846 18.44 18.31 -39.52
C ASN A 846 17.33 17.95 -40.52
N GLN A 847 17.52 16.92 -41.34
CA GLN A 847 16.48 16.31 -42.14
C GLN A 847 16.21 14.90 -41.63
N ILE A 848 14.96 14.50 -41.70
CA ILE A 848 14.57 13.17 -41.26
C ILE A 848 14.95 12.15 -42.33
N ASP A 849 15.72 11.15 -41.94
CA ASP A 849 16.11 10.00 -42.74
C ASP A 849 15.24 8.77 -42.42
N LEU A 850 15.34 7.71 -43.24
CA LEU A 850 14.65 6.44 -43.02
C LEU A 850 15.61 5.26 -42.90
N ALA A 851 15.40 4.40 -41.92
CA ALA A 851 16.06 3.10 -41.80
C ALA A 851 15.05 1.95 -41.99
N ILE A 852 15.39 0.96 -42.84
CA ILE A 852 14.47 -0.10 -43.28
C ILE A 852 15.14 -1.48 -43.20
N THR A 853 14.49 -2.47 -42.56
CA THR A 853 14.99 -3.86 -42.53
C THR A 853 14.71 -4.60 -43.85
N LYS A 854 15.71 -5.34 -44.35
CA LYS A 854 15.58 -6.23 -45.51
C LYS A 854 15.67 -7.70 -45.09
N PHE A 855 14.51 -8.33 -44.92
CA PHE A 855 14.35 -9.63 -44.28
C PHE A 855 15.20 -10.75 -44.91
N HIS A 856 15.23 -10.87 -46.24
CA HIS A 856 16.01 -11.94 -46.88
C HIS A 856 17.48 -11.58 -47.14
N ASN A 857 17.83 -10.29 -47.14
CA ASN A 857 19.16 -9.83 -47.53
C ASN A 857 20.10 -9.71 -46.32
N SER A 858 19.59 -9.81 -45.09
CA SER A 858 20.37 -9.60 -43.85
C SER A 858 21.05 -8.23 -43.82
N THR A 859 20.32 -7.21 -44.29
CA THR A 859 20.78 -5.82 -44.31
C THR A 859 19.73 -4.85 -43.77
N VAL A 860 20.17 -3.67 -43.35
CA VAL A 860 19.33 -2.48 -43.18
C VAL A 860 19.69 -1.46 -44.25
N SER A 861 18.69 -0.80 -44.84
CA SER A 861 18.86 0.32 -45.76
C SER A 861 18.60 1.65 -45.08
N ILE A 862 19.53 2.60 -45.23
CA ILE A 862 19.37 3.99 -44.82
C ILE A 862 19.12 4.84 -46.05
N LEU A 863 18.04 5.63 -46.05
CA LEU A 863 17.71 6.56 -47.11
C LEU A 863 17.75 7.96 -46.50
N LEU A 864 18.65 8.82 -46.99
CA LEU A 864 18.80 10.17 -46.47
C LEU A 864 17.67 11.08 -46.94
N GLY A 865 17.11 11.87 -46.05
CA GLY A 865 16.04 12.82 -46.33
C GLY A 865 16.50 14.02 -47.14
N ASN A 866 15.56 14.58 -47.91
CA ASN A 866 15.70 15.87 -48.57
C ASN A 866 14.58 16.81 -48.07
N GLU A 867 14.82 18.14 -48.07
CA GLU A 867 13.92 19.18 -47.54
C GLU A 867 12.49 19.19 -48.14
N ASN A 868 12.22 18.36 -49.15
CA ASN A 868 10.94 18.28 -49.87
C ASN A 868 10.17 16.95 -49.63
N GLY A 869 10.55 16.15 -48.64
CA GLY A 869 9.94 14.83 -48.37
C GLY A 869 10.32 13.74 -49.39
N ALA A 870 11.39 13.94 -50.15
CA ALA A 870 12.03 12.91 -50.96
C ALA A 870 13.26 12.34 -50.23
N PHE A 871 13.72 11.17 -50.65
CA PHE A 871 14.83 10.45 -50.03
C PHE A 871 15.84 9.99 -51.09
N GLU A 872 17.11 9.97 -50.71
CA GLU A 872 18.23 9.55 -51.56
C GLU A 872 18.28 8.03 -51.80
N ILE A 873 19.27 7.59 -52.58
CA ILE A 873 19.49 6.18 -52.91
C ILE A 873 19.87 5.41 -51.63
N PRO A 874 19.26 4.25 -51.34
CA PRO A 874 19.50 3.51 -50.11
C PRO A 874 20.94 3.00 -49.95
N MET A 875 21.56 3.32 -48.82
CA MET A 875 22.83 2.76 -48.36
C MET A 875 22.58 1.51 -47.51
N ASN A 876 23.27 0.41 -47.80
CA ASN A 876 23.00 -0.88 -47.15
C ASN A 876 24.08 -1.24 -46.13
N PHE A 877 23.67 -1.57 -44.91
CA PHE A 877 24.52 -2.02 -43.82
C PHE A 877 24.21 -3.48 -43.47
N MET A 878 25.24 -4.28 -43.21
CA MET A 878 25.10 -5.70 -42.90
C MET A 878 24.65 -5.91 -41.45
N VAL A 879 23.67 -6.80 -41.24
CA VAL A 879 23.16 -7.19 -39.93
C VAL A 879 23.02 -8.71 -39.82
N GLY A 880 22.49 -9.22 -38.71
CA GLY A 880 22.22 -10.65 -38.53
C GLY A 880 21.15 -11.20 -39.48
N GLN A 881 20.89 -12.51 -39.41
CA GLN A 881 19.97 -13.19 -40.32
C GLN A 881 18.51 -12.82 -40.03
N ARG A 882 17.76 -12.47 -41.08
CA ARG A 882 16.32 -12.12 -41.04
C ARG A 882 16.03 -10.97 -40.06
N PRO A 883 16.43 -9.74 -40.39
CA PRO A 883 16.16 -8.58 -39.54
C PRO A 883 14.66 -8.26 -39.53
N THR A 884 14.09 -8.00 -38.35
CA THR A 884 12.64 -7.81 -38.14
C THR A 884 12.29 -6.46 -37.55
N SER A 885 12.98 -5.98 -36.51
CA SER A 885 12.63 -4.73 -35.81
C SER A 885 13.89 -3.94 -35.49
N MET A 886 13.78 -2.61 -35.36
CA MET A 886 14.90 -1.72 -35.10
C MET A 886 14.51 -0.51 -34.24
N ILE A 887 15.50 0.08 -33.58
CA ILE A 887 15.42 1.33 -32.81
C ILE A 887 16.70 2.12 -33.04
N SER A 888 16.64 3.44 -32.84
CA SER A 888 17.80 4.34 -32.93
C SER A 888 17.87 5.27 -31.74
N ASP A 889 19.04 5.41 -31.16
CA ASP A 889 19.34 6.32 -30.05
C ASP A 889 20.87 6.48 -29.90
N ASP A 890 21.33 7.40 -29.08
CA ASP A 890 22.76 7.60 -28.79
C ASP A 890 23.22 6.69 -27.63
N PHE A 891 23.51 5.42 -27.93
CA PHE A 891 23.90 4.42 -26.92
C PHE A 891 25.34 4.59 -26.40
N ASN A 892 26.10 5.55 -26.93
CA ASN A 892 27.49 5.77 -26.58
C ASN A 892 27.83 7.22 -26.17
N HIS A 893 26.82 8.10 -26.11
CA HIS A 893 26.91 9.53 -25.76
C HIS A 893 27.86 10.34 -26.64
N ASP A 894 28.00 10.01 -27.93
CA ASP A 894 28.81 10.77 -28.88
C ASP A 894 28.02 11.75 -29.76
N THR A 895 26.74 11.95 -29.45
CA THR A 895 25.77 12.80 -30.17
C THR A 895 25.39 12.31 -31.55
N LYS A 896 25.89 11.14 -31.97
CA LYS A 896 25.44 10.49 -33.20
C LYS A 896 24.46 9.38 -32.85
N LEU A 897 23.45 9.22 -33.69
CA LEU A 897 22.51 8.13 -33.51
C LEU A 897 23.18 6.80 -33.86
N ASP A 898 23.05 5.85 -32.96
CA ASP A 898 23.35 4.45 -33.19
C ASP A 898 22.06 3.71 -33.60
N LEU A 899 22.21 2.54 -34.20
CA LEU A 899 21.09 1.71 -34.67
C LEU A 899 21.18 0.30 -34.10
N ILE A 900 20.09 -0.17 -33.51
CA ILE A 900 19.97 -1.54 -32.99
C ILE A 900 18.91 -2.31 -33.76
N VAL A 901 19.23 -3.55 -34.17
CA VAL A 901 18.41 -4.36 -35.08
C VAL A 901 18.22 -5.78 -34.54
N ILE A 902 16.96 -6.23 -34.40
CA ILE A 902 16.62 -7.62 -34.07
C ILE A 902 16.77 -8.52 -35.30
N ASN A 903 17.38 -9.69 -35.12
CA ASN A 903 17.60 -10.69 -36.15
C ASN A 903 16.97 -12.04 -35.77
N VAL A 904 15.72 -12.27 -36.19
CA VAL A 904 14.95 -13.48 -35.83
C VAL A 904 15.61 -14.77 -36.31
N GLY A 905 16.29 -14.74 -37.46
CA GLY A 905 16.93 -15.91 -38.05
C GLY A 905 18.18 -16.37 -37.30
N SER A 906 18.78 -15.48 -36.51
CA SER A 906 19.99 -15.77 -35.73
C SER A 906 19.80 -15.70 -34.21
N ASN A 907 18.60 -15.35 -33.72
CA ASN A 907 18.32 -15.05 -32.31
C ASN A 907 19.31 -14.04 -31.71
N THR A 908 19.62 -12.99 -32.47
CA THR A 908 20.56 -11.94 -32.03
C THR A 908 20.01 -10.52 -32.21
N VAL A 909 20.64 -9.57 -31.52
CA VAL A 909 20.51 -8.13 -31.70
C VAL A 909 21.83 -7.59 -32.25
N SER A 910 21.80 -6.87 -33.38
CA SER A 910 22.96 -6.20 -33.98
C SER A 910 23.00 -4.73 -33.56
N VAL A 911 24.17 -4.23 -33.17
CA VAL A 911 24.41 -2.81 -32.83
C VAL A 911 25.34 -2.19 -33.87
N LEU A 912 24.93 -1.06 -34.43
CA LEU A 912 25.65 -0.26 -35.42
C LEU A 912 25.89 1.13 -34.84
N LEU A 913 27.15 1.52 -34.59
CA LEU A 913 27.47 2.80 -33.94
C LEU A 913 27.65 3.93 -34.96
N GLY A 914 27.20 5.15 -34.65
CA GLY A 914 27.36 6.33 -35.50
C GLY A 914 28.83 6.65 -35.84
N ASP A 915 29.11 7.12 -37.07
CA ASP A 915 30.45 7.53 -37.53
C ASP A 915 30.49 8.96 -38.09
N GLU A 916 31.63 9.66 -37.92
CA GLU A 916 31.94 10.95 -38.53
C GLU A 916 32.18 10.88 -40.05
N SER A 917 32.45 9.69 -40.62
CA SER A 917 32.76 9.54 -42.06
C SER A 917 31.93 8.53 -42.85
N GLU A 918 31.14 7.65 -42.21
CA GLU A 918 30.49 6.49 -42.88
C GLU A 918 29.08 6.12 -42.33
N ILE A 919 28.33 7.04 -41.73
CA ILE A 919 27.01 6.86 -41.05
C ILE A 919 27.06 5.84 -39.90
N PHE A 920 27.40 4.57 -40.15
CA PHE A 920 27.54 3.53 -39.13
C PHE A 920 28.84 2.72 -39.24
N ARG A 921 29.47 2.42 -38.08
CA ARG A 921 30.66 1.56 -37.88
C ARG A 921 30.30 0.11 -37.54
N THR A 922 31.34 -0.72 -37.53
CA THR A 922 31.32 -2.19 -37.40
C THR A 922 30.40 -2.77 -36.30
N GLN A 923 29.67 -3.80 -36.70
CA GLN A 923 28.64 -4.56 -35.97
C GLN A 923 29.15 -5.31 -34.72
N ILE A 924 28.40 -5.20 -33.61
CA ILE A 924 28.48 -6.14 -32.47
C ILE A 924 27.13 -6.88 -32.34
N ASN A 925 27.15 -8.20 -32.12
CA ASN A 925 25.94 -9.02 -31.99
C ASN A 925 25.78 -9.58 -30.57
N TYR A 926 24.57 -9.50 -30.02
CA TYR A 926 24.19 -10.01 -28.70
C TYR A 926 23.12 -11.10 -28.83
N THR A 927 23.19 -12.17 -28.03
CA THR A 927 22.20 -13.26 -28.06
C THR A 927 20.99 -12.96 -27.16
N VAL A 928 19.79 -13.23 -27.65
CA VAL A 928 18.51 -13.04 -26.96
C VAL A 928 17.64 -14.31 -27.01
N GLY A 929 16.44 -14.27 -26.42
CA GLY A 929 15.49 -15.39 -26.45
C GLY A 929 15.09 -15.84 -27.87
N THR A 930 14.49 -17.03 -27.98
CA THR A 930 14.12 -17.63 -29.27
C THR A 930 12.97 -16.89 -29.94
N PHE A 931 13.11 -16.68 -31.24
CA PHE A 931 12.14 -15.93 -32.05
C PHE A 931 11.89 -14.50 -31.52
N PRO A 932 12.93 -13.64 -31.46
CA PRO A 932 12.78 -12.24 -31.05
C PRO A 932 12.04 -11.43 -32.11
N ILE A 933 11.10 -10.59 -31.69
CA ILE A 933 10.11 -9.97 -32.59
C ILE A 933 9.95 -8.45 -32.44
N SER A 934 10.18 -7.89 -31.26
CA SER A 934 9.96 -6.47 -30.97
C SER A 934 10.95 -5.98 -29.91
N ILE A 935 11.34 -4.70 -29.99
CA ILE A 935 12.40 -4.08 -29.20
C ILE A 935 12.01 -2.66 -28.80
N THR A 936 12.44 -2.22 -27.62
CA THR A 936 12.38 -0.84 -27.15
C THR A 936 13.65 -0.52 -26.37
N SER A 937 14.04 0.76 -26.29
CA SER A 937 15.17 1.24 -25.49
C SER A 937 14.74 2.26 -24.46
N GLY A 938 15.58 2.43 -23.46
CA GLY A 938 15.44 3.44 -22.43
C GLY A 938 16.26 3.07 -21.20
N ASP A 939 16.41 3.99 -20.27
CA ASP A 939 17.09 3.73 -19.00
C ASP A 939 16.10 3.04 -18.03
N PHE A 940 16.09 1.70 -18.01
CA PHE A 940 15.14 0.94 -17.19
C PHE A 940 15.66 0.71 -15.76
N ASN A 941 16.95 0.96 -15.51
CA ASN A 941 17.59 0.73 -14.22
C ASN A 941 18.09 2.03 -13.53
N ASN A 942 17.81 3.19 -14.12
CA ASN A 942 18.21 4.53 -13.70
C ASN A 942 19.73 4.70 -13.52
N ASP A 943 20.54 4.07 -14.37
CA ASP A 943 21.99 4.24 -14.37
C ASP A 943 22.51 5.33 -15.33
N ASN A 944 21.59 6.02 -16.01
CA ASN A 944 21.81 7.00 -17.09
C ASN A 944 22.39 6.42 -18.38
N GLU A 945 22.45 5.10 -18.53
CA GLU A 945 22.79 4.43 -19.77
C GLU A 945 21.54 3.84 -20.42
N LEU A 946 21.49 3.88 -21.76
CA LEU A 946 20.35 3.31 -22.48
C LEU A 946 20.43 1.79 -22.46
N ASP A 947 19.39 1.16 -21.93
CA ASP A 947 19.18 -0.27 -21.97
C ASP A 947 18.29 -0.67 -23.16
N VAL A 948 18.22 -1.97 -23.44
CA VAL A 948 17.42 -2.54 -24.51
C VAL A 948 16.53 -3.66 -23.99
N VAL A 949 15.24 -3.62 -24.32
CA VAL A 949 14.27 -4.64 -23.97
C VAL A 949 13.75 -5.33 -25.23
N VAL A 950 13.81 -6.65 -25.28
CA VAL A 950 13.43 -7.48 -26.43
C VAL A 950 12.35 -8.48 -26.04
N VAL A 951 11.31 -8.61 -26.86
CA VAL A 951 10.26 -9.64 -26.70
C VAL A 951 10.54 -10.83 -27.61
N SER A 952 10.43 -12.04 -27.04
CA SER A 952 10.63 -13.33 -27.70
C SER A 952 9.35 -14.18 -27.62
N SER A 953 8.77 -14.50 -28.79
CA SER A 953 7.45 -15.15 -28.89
C SER A 953 7.45 -16.59 -28.38
N ASP A 954 8.43 -17.39 -28.81
CA ASP A 954 8.41 -18.84 -28.61
C ASP A 954 8.77 -19.21 -27.18
N ASP A 955 9.74 -18.49 -26.60
CA ASP A 955 10.12 -18.63 -25.20
C ASP A 955 9.13 -17.97 -24.24
N GLN A 956 8.20 -17.14 -24.74
CA GLN A 956 7.28 -16.33 -23.94
C GLN A 956 8.06 -15.45 -22.95
N THR A 957 9.13 -14.81 -23.41
CA THR A 957 10.01 -14.02 -22.56
C THR A 957 10.21 -12.59 -23.02
N ILE A 958 10.53 -11.73 -22.05
CA ILE A 958 11.16 -10.42 -22.26
C ILE A 958 12.63 -10.54 -21.84
N SER A 959 13.56 -10.17 -22.71
CA SER A 959 15.00 -10.07 -22.45
C SER A 959 15.40 -8.62 -22.26
N ILE A 960 16.04 -8.26 -21.14
CA ILE A 960 16.62 -6.93 -20.91
C ILE A 960 18.15 -7.00 -21.05
N LEU A 961 18.72 -6.17 -21.92
CA LEU A 961 20.16 -5.98 -22.11
C LEU A 961 20.55 -4.63 -21.51
N TYR A 962 21.26 -4.65 -20.39
CA TYR A 962 21.69 -3.42 -19.72
C TYR A 962 22.86 -2.75 -20.44
N GLY A 963 22.78 -1.43 -20.65
CA GLY A 963 23.79 -0.62 -21.32
C GLY A 963 25.09 -0.47 -20.51
N ILE A 964 26.22 -0.22 -21.20
CA ILE A 964 27.52 0.08 -20.58
C ILE A 964 27.98 1.52 -20.91
N GLY A 965 27.21 2.26 -21.71
CA GLY A 965 27.48 3.66 -22.07
C GLY A 965 28.54 3.89 -23.15
N ASN A 966 28.94 2.83 -23.85
CA ASN A 966 29.86 2.90 -24.99
C ASN A 966 29.32 2.14 -26.22
N GLY A 967 28.00 1.95 -26.29
CA GLY A 967 27.35 1.13 -27.31
C GLY A 967 27.42 -0.38 -27.09
N ALA A 968 27.98 -0.85 -25.96
CA ALA A 968 27.98 -2.26 -25.59
C ALA A 968 26.99 -2.59 -24.45
N PHE A 969 26.54 -3.85 -24.40
CA PHE A 969 25.57 -4.34 -23.42
C PHE A 969 26.08 -5.51 -22.58
N TYR A 970 25.50 -5.67 -21.38
CA TYR A 970 25.65 -6.86 -20.55
C TYR A 970 24.85 -8.07 -21.08
N THR A 971 25.04 -9.23 -20.47
CA THR A 971 24.22 -10.42 -20.76
C THR A 971 22.75 -10.20 -20.41
N SER A 972 21.84 -10.69 -21.24
CA SER A 972 20.41 -10.48 -21.09
C SER A 972 19.80 -11.14 -19.85
N VAL A 973 18.84 -10.45 -19.22
CA VAL A 973 17.99 -10.96 -18.12
C VAL A 973 16.60 -11.25 -18.65
N ASN A 974 16.06 -12.45 -18.40
CA ASN A 974 14.80 -12.91 -19.00
C ASN A 974 13.64 -13.01 -17.99
N PHE A 975 12.45 -12.52 -18.38
CA PHE A 975 11.21 -12.59 -17.62
C PHE A 975 10.14 -13.36 -18.41
N ILE A 976 9.38 -14.25 -17.76
CA ILE A 976 8.32 -15.02 -18.42
C ILE A 976 7.03 -14.18 -18.47
N ILE A 977 6.39 -14.14 -19.64
CA ILE A 977 5.10 -13.47 -19.87
C ILE A 977 4.05 -14.41 -20.48
N SER A 978 2.84 -13.89 -20.72
CA SER A 978 1.73 -14.66 -21.30
C SER A 978 2.01 -15.14 -22.73
N LYS A 979 1.29 -16.19 -23.15
CA LYS A 979 1.49 -16.85 -24.45
C LYS A 979 1.27 -15.92 -25.65
N GLY A 980 2.19 -16.01 -26.61
CA GLY A 980 2.12 -15.32 -27.90
C GLY A 980 2.29 -13.80 -27.79
N PRO A 981 3.31 -13.29 -27.06
CA PRO A 981 3.59 -11.86 -27.06
C PRO A 981 3.99 -11.41 -28.47
N TYR A 982 3.71 -10.17 -28.84
CA TYR A 982 3.88 -9.70 -30.21
C TYR A 982 4.63 -8.37 -30.37
N ALA A 983 4.18 -7.31 -29.72
CA ALA A 983 4.83 -5.99 -29.80
C ALA A 983 5.07 -5.41 -28.40
N ILE A 984 6.10 -4.57 -28.27
CA ILE A 984 6.45 -3.86 -27.03
C ILE A 984 6.64 -2.37 -27.28
N ALA A 985 6.25 -1.55 -26.31
CA ALA A 985 6.62 -0.14 -26.22
C ALA A 985 7.02 0.20 -24.78
N SER A 986 7.78 1.27 -24.60
CA SER A 986 8.10 1.83 -23.29
C SER A 986 7.75 3.31 -23.22
N ALA A 987 7.36 3.74 -22.02
CA ALA A 987 7.19 5.13 -21.63
C ALA A 987 6.93 5.19 -20.12
N ASP A 988 6.99 6.37 -19.51
CA ASP A 988 6.53 6.57 -18.14
C ASP A 988 5.00 6.80 -18.14
N PHE A 989 4.20 5.74 -18.00
CA PHE A 989 2.74 5.84 -18.11
C PHE A 989 2.08 6.34 -16.82
N ASN A 990 2.72 6.14 -15.66
CA ASN A 990 2.19 6.54 -14.35
C ASN A 990 2.82 7.83 -13.79
N ASN A 991 3.74 8.46 -14.53
CA ASN A 991 4.46 9.68 -14.16
C ASN A 991 5.31 9.51 -12.89
N ASP A 992 5.89 8.32 -12.67
CA ASP A 992 6.79 8.04 -11.54
C ASP A 992 8.27 8.23 -11.87
N GLN A 993 8.58 8.73 -13.07
CA GLN A 993 9.92 8.92 -13.62
C GLN A 993 10.68 7.61 -13.86
N HIS A 994 9.99 6.48 -13.88
CA HIS A 994 10.54 5.20 -14.30
C HIS A 994 9.87 4.74 -15.59
N LEU A 995 10.65 4.11 -16.47
CA LEU A 995 10.11 3.58 -17.70
C LEU A 995 9.29 2.31 -17.42
N ASP A 996 8.06 2.32 -17.91
CA ASP A 996 7.15 1.20 -17.92
C ASP A 996 7.21 0.45 -19.26
N LEU A 997 6.64 -0.76 -19.30
CA LEU A 997 6.50 -1.55 -20.52
C LEU A 997 5.04 -1.82 -20.85
N VAL A 998 4.76 -1.86 -22.15
CA VAL A 998 3.45 -2.22 -22.67
C VAL A 998 3.58 -3.31 -23.72
N ILE A 999 2.75 -4.35 -23.65
CA ILE A 999 2.89 -5.57 -24.47
C ILE A 999 1.56 -6.00 -25.06
N THR A 1000 1.57 -6.39 -26.33
CA THR A 1000 0.43 -6.99 -27.05
C THR A 1000 0.57 -8.50 -27.20
N TYR A 1001 -0.55 -9.21 -27.38
CA TYR A 1001 -0.57 -10.66 -27.54
C TYR A 1001 -1.40 -11.09 -28.76
N ARG A 1002 -0.84 -11.92 -29.64
CA ARG A 1002 -1.59 -12.48 -30.79
C ARG A 1002 -2.66 -13.50 -30.40
N GLN A 1003 -2.54 -14.10 -29.21
CA GLN A 1003 -3.44 -15.15 -28.72
C GLN A 1003 -4.40 -14.67 -27.64
N ALA A 1004 -4.30 -13.40 -27.21
CA ALA A 1004 -5.17 -12.83 -26.19
C ALA A 1004 -5.81 -11.52 -26.70
N LYS A 1005 -6.99 -11.20 -26.17
CA LYS A 1005 -7.72 -9.97 -26.50
C LYS A 1005 -7.43 -8.90 -25.45
N CYS A 1006 -6.16 -8.63 -25.22
CA CYS A 1006 -5.72 -7.62 -24.26
C CYS A 1006 -4.34 -7.05 -24.57
N VAL A 1007 -4.11 -5.86 -24.01
CA VAL A 1007 -2.80 -5.22 -23.86
C VAL A 1007 -2.41 -5.34 -22.38
N SER A 1008 -1.14 -5.58 -22.08
CA SER A 1008 -0.62 -5.55 -20.71
C SER A 1008 0.30 -4.36 -20.47
N VAL A 1009 0.07 -3.61 -19.40
CA VAL A 1009 0.98 -2.56 -18.90
C VAL A 1009 1.74 -3.12 -17.69
N LEU A 1010 3.07 -3.02 -17.71
CA LEU A 1010 3.99 -3.47 -16.67
C LEU A 1010 4.71 -2.23 -16.12
N LEU A 1011 4.36 -1.82 -14.91
CA LEU A 1011 4.95 -0.63 -14.30
C LEU A 1011 6.37 -0.89 -13.81
N GLY A 1012 7.31 0.00 -14.12
CA GLY A 1012 8.72 -0.11 -13.75
C GLY A 1012 8.97 0.22 -12.27
N TYR A 1013 10.01 -0.37 -11.69
CA TYR A 1013 10.55 0.05 -10.39
C TYR A 1013 11.79 0.95 -10.53
N GLY A 1014 12.21 1.26 -11.77
CA GLY A 1014 13.42 2.03 -12.03
C GLY A 1014 14.73 1.29 -11.67
N ASN A 1015 14.68 -0.03 -11.53
CA ASN A 1015 15.84 -0.89 -11.23
C ASN A 1015 15.92 -2.11 -12.17
N GLY A 1016 15.23 -2.06 -13.32
CA GLY A 1016 15.12 -3.15 -14.28
C GLY A 1016 14.09 -4.24 -13.92
N LEU A 1017 13.34 -4.09 -12.83
CA LEU A 1017 12.20 -4.95 -12.48
C LEU A 1017 10.86 -4.26 -12.74
N PHE A 1018 9.81 -5.07 -12.95
CA PHE A 1018 8.46 -4.60 -13.25
C PHE A 1018 7.40 -5.21 -12.31
N ARG A 1019 6.28 -4.51 -12.12
CA ARG A 1019 5.09 -4.96 -11.39
C ARG A 1019 4.34 -6.07 -12.12
N THR A 1020 3.37 -6.67 -11.44
CA THR A 1020 2.40 -7.57 -12.06
C THR A 1020 1.63 -6.86 -13.18
N PRO A 1021 1.45 -7.49 -14.36
CA PRO A 1021 0.86 -6.79 -15.51
C PRO A 1021 -0.61 -6.40 -15.30
N ILE A 1022 -0.95 -5.16 -15.61
CA ILE A 1022 -2.32 -4.65 -15.68
C ILE A 1022 -2.87 -4.94 -17.07
N LEU A 1023 -4.04 -5.58 -17.17
CA LEU A 1023 -4.63 -5.97 -18.46
C LEU A 1023 -5.70 -4.96 -18.89
N TYR A 1024 -5.69 -4.61 -20.18
CA TYR A 1024 -6.71 -3.80 -20.85
C TYR A 1024 -7.32 -4.62 -21.98
N LYS A 1025 -8.61 -4.92 -21.87
CA LYS A 1025 -9.34 -5.70 -22.90
C LYS A 1025 -9.44 -4.95 -24.22
N THR A 1026 -9.24 -5.69 -25.31
CA THR A 1026 -9.49 -5.26 -26.69
C THR A 1026 -10.60 -6.11 -27.31
N ASP A 1027 -11.28 -5.62 -28.36
CA ASP A 1027 -12.32 -6.39 -29.04
C ASP A 1027 -11.73 -7.54 -29.90
N ALA A 1028 -10.48 -7.38 -30.36
CA ALA A 1028 -9.72 -8.32 -31.18
C ALA A 1028 -8.24 -8.39 -30.74
N PRO A 1029 -7.51 -9.48 -31.08
CA PRO A 1029 -6.10 -9.62 -30.72
C PRO A 1029 -5.25 -8.44 -31.23
N PRO A 1030 -4.56 -7.72 -30.33
CA PRO A 1030 -3.74 -6.60 -30.72
C PRO A 1030 -2.44 -7.06 -31.39
N VAL A 1031 -1.98 -6.29 -32.37
CA VAL A 1031 -0.82 -6.57 -33.22
C VAL A 1031 0.25 -5.50 -32.95
N LEU A 1032 0.18 -4.31 -33.54
CA LEU A 1032 1.19 -3.28 -33.35
C LEU A 1032 0.91 -2.41 -32.12
N ILE A 1033 1.95 -1.80 -31.57
CA ILE A 1033 1.86 -0.84 -30.47
C ILE A 1033 2.83 0.33 -30.69
N LEU A 1034 2.38 1.54 -30.37
CA LEU A 1034 3.19 2.75 -30.31
C LEU A 1034 2.84 3.51 -29.03
N SER A 1035 3.83 4.12 -28.39
CA SER A 1035 3.67 5.08 -27.31
C SER A 1035 4.10 6.46 -27.78
N GLY A 1036 3.40 7.51 -27.33
CA GLY A 1036 3.74 8.89 -27.64
C GLY A 1036 2.68 9.85 -27.14
N ASP A 1037 3.02 11.12 -26.96
CA ASP A 1037 2.06 12.16 -26.55
C ASP A 1037 1.23 12.61 -27.76
N LEU A 1038 0.04 12.02 -27.94
CA LEU A 1038 -0.81 12.24 -29.11
C LEU A 1038 -1.70 13.47 -28.97
N ASN A 1039 -1.99 13.87 -27.74
CA ASN A 1039 -2.86 15.01 -27.42
C ASN A 1039 -2.09 16.25 -26.93
N ASN A 1040 -0.75 16.17 -26.85
CA ASN A 1040 0.18 17.21 -26.41
C ASN A 1040 0.00 17.60 -24.94
N ASP A 1041 -0.40 16.64 -24.08
CA ASP A 1041 -0.58 16.82 -22.64
C ASP A 1041 0.67 16.46 -21.81
N LYS A 1042 1.76 16.11 -22.49
CA LYS A 1042 3.05 15.65 -21.97
C LYS A 1042 3.02 14.26 -21.35
N ARG A 1043 1.99 13.46 -21.62
CA ARG A 1043 1.88 12.08 -21.14
C ARG A 1043 1.94 11.12 -22.32
N PRO A 1044 2.54 9.95 -22.16
CA PRO A 1044 2.55 8.96 -23.22
C PRO A 1044 1.18 8.30 -23.34
N ASP A 1045 0.53 8.51 -24.49
CA ASP A 1045 -0.65 7.78 -24.94
C ASP A 1045 -0.25 6.48 -25.63
N LEU A 1046 -1.23 5.60 -25.92
CA LEU A 1046 -1.02 4.35 -26.63
C LEU A 1046 -1.83 4.28 -27.92
N ILE A 1047 -1.18 3.86 -29.00
CA ILE A 1047 -1.83 3.42 -30.23
C ILE A 1047 -1.64 1.91 -30.38
N VAL A 1048 -2.73 1.20 -30.63
CA VAL A 1048 -2.72 -0.26 -30.80
C VAL A 1048 -3.46 -0.64 -32.07
N THR A 1049 -2.93 -1.55 -32.89
CA THR A 1049 -3.68 -2.12 -34.02
C THR A 1049 -4.22 -3.51 -33.67
N SER A 1050 -5.29 -3.97 -34.32
CA SER A 1050 -5.81 -5.35 -34.14
C SER A 1050 -6.11 -6.05 -35.45
N THR A 1051 -6.18 -7.38 -35.43
CA THR A 1051 -6.61 -8.16 -36.59
C THR A 1051 -8.13 -8.01 -36.81
N GLY A 1052 -8.58 -7.21 -37.79
CA GLY A 1052 -10.00 -7.04 -38.12
C GLY A 1052 -10.36 -5.71 -38.80
N ALA A 1053 -11.64 -5.50 -39.13
CA ALA A 1053 -12.12 -4.34 -39.89
C ALA A 1053 -12.06 -2.98 -39.17
N GLU A 1054 -11.82 -2.97 -37.85
CA GLU A 1054 -11.62 -1.77 -37.02
C GLU A 1054 -10.20 -1.83 -36.42
N GLY A 1055 -9.23 -1.41 -37.23
CA GLY A 1055 -7.83 -1.85 -37.13
C GLY A 1055 -6.89 -0.97 -36.31
N LEU A 1056 -7.35 0.13 -35.71
CA LEU A 1056 -6.53 1.07 -34.92
C LEU A 1056 -7.32 1.58 -33.71
N TYR A 1057 -6.75 1.44 -32.50
CA TYR A 1057 -7.27 1.90 -31.21
C TYR A 1057 -6.34 2.97 -30.66
N VAL A 1058 -6.88 4.10 -30.23
CA VAL A 1058 -6.15 5.15 -29.51
C VAL A 1058 -6.61 5.17 -28.06
N PHE A 1059 -5.68 5.03 -27.14
CA PHE A 1059 -5.87 5.02 -25.70
C PHE A 1059 -5.17 6.26 -25.13
N LEU A 1060 -5.94 7.25 -24.68
CA LEU A 1060 -5.40 8.48 -24.10
C LEU A 1060 -5.08 8.30 -22.61
N ASN A 1061 -3.89 8.67 -22.17
CA ASN A 1061 -3.43 8.51 -20.79
C ASN A 1061 -3.99 9.63 -19.91
N VAL A 1062 -4.85 9.26 -18.95
CA VAL A 1062 -5.47 10.23 -18.03
C VAL A 1062 -4.90 10.16 -16.60
N CYS A 1063 -3.67 9.67 -16.40
CA CYS A 1063 -3.01 9.71 -15.07
C CYS A 1063 -2.79 11.16 -14.61
N GLN A 1064 -3.29 11.57 -13.43
CA GLN A 1064 -3.14 12.96 -12.94
C GLN A 1064 -1.76 13.17 -12.30
N ASN A 1065 -1.17 14.36 -12.49
CA ASN A 1065 -0.04 14.79 -11.66
C ASN A 1065 -0.64 15.37 -10.37
N GLU A 1066 -0.21 14.87 -9.21
CA GLU A 1066 -0.36 15.60 -7.94
C GLU A 1066 0.33 16.96 -7.97
#